data_AF-A0A9D5CZP3-F1
#
_entry.id   AF-A0A9D5CZP3-F1
#
_cell.length_a   1.000
_cell.length_b   1.000
_cell.length_c   1.000
_cell.angle_alpha   90.00
_cell.angle_beta   90.00
_cell.angle_gamma   90.00
#
_symmetry.space_group_name_H-M   'P 1'
#
loop_
_entity.id
_entity.type
_entity.pdbx_description
1 polymer ?
#
loop_
_entity_poly.entity_id
_entity_poly.type
_entity_poly.pdbx_seq_one_letter_code
_entity_poly.pdbx_strand_id
1 'polypeptide(L)'
;MTVFALRCSFWILSVHIGRNCGFRMVHLRNYTSADEHDWMKLLVSSYSSYSVETLKVAKGKPSQFALSFSTLADPILVQAHDPSRLALDLVNAVDEHRFEDAWKLCERHMLMYGFLRKSTLTKLISCSAESCQSQWLAKAYDLVELIFNEKKHELLEKESLIYLSFILARCESPILASNVLRKLIQMEAFPPLSAWSGIIGHMSQTATGAFLAAELIMEIGYLFNDNRVDPRKKSNRPLFVMKPNSNAFNIALTGCLLFGTTRKAEQLLDLMPRIGVKADANLLIIMAHVYEKNGRKDEIKKLKRHIDEACGLTSSQFQQFYNYLLSCHLKFGDLASAAEIVLGMLRKAKEAKMSLSAAKSVVAAVDTRKTSVTGVNYGLKKLDVIEKFRLAKSQAPSYNEFLRDRKYSRLETEAQECLHLLTDTLQGQVELVKMENGILHPTDKIYAKLVRAFLEADKVSDLAAFLITASKEDSPSSIENSAVVQVINACISLGMLDQAHDLLDEMRFSGVRLGSSIYSSLLKAYCKENRQGDAMALLRDARKAGVQLDSSCYETLIESRIHHKDSSGALHLFKEMKESNIPRSGNHGFEMLVEGCSGSGEANLMAKLLEEIKDNQSMNYGVHDWNSIIHFFCKKRLMHDAQRALNKMRALGHNPNAVTFHSLVTGYAAIGGKYMEVTDLWGEMKVLASSGSMKFDQELLDSLLYCFVRGGFFLRAMEVIEMMEKGNMFIDKYKYRSLWLKYHRTLYKGKAPKIGMKAYLMQSIVQEDYMFQRSLGMDEWFSGACSDIIHTSRSGR
;
A
#
# COMPACT_ATOMS: atom_id res chain seq x y z
N MET A 1 -24.75 8.70 -39.44
CA MET A 1 -24.47 8.63 -37.99
C MET A 1 -25.31 9.59 -37.14
N THR A 2 -26.44 10.11 -37.61
CA THR A 2 -27.32 11.03 -36.83
C THR A 2 -28.80 10.62 -36.81
N VAL A 3 -29.12 9.41 -37.27
CA VAL A 3 -30.47 8.81 -37.19
C VAL A 3 -30.52 7.64 -36.18
N PHE A 4 -29.37 7.21 -35.65
CA PHE A 4 -29.26 6.17 -34.62
C PHE A 4 -29.38 6.72 -33.19
N ALA A 5 -29.17 8.03 -32.98
CA ALA A 5 -29.26 8.68 -31.68
C ALA A 5 -30.69 9.08 -31.27
N LEU A 6 -31.65 9.10 -32.20
CA LEU A 6 -33.05 9.50 -31.96
C LEU A 6 -34.01 8.32 -31.74
N ARG A 7 -33.58 7.06 -31.96
CA ARG A 7 -34.39 5.86 -31.70
C ARG A 7 -34.19 5.25 -30.30
N CYS A 8 -33.11 5.58 -29.58
CA CYS A 8 -32.92 5.15 -28.19
C CYS A 8 -33.71 5.99 -27.17
N SER A 9 -34.20 7.17 -27.55
CA SER A 9 -34.96 8.07 -26.66
C SER A 9 -36.45 7.74 -26.57
N PHE A 10 -36.98 6.86 -27.44
CA PHE A 10 -38.42 6.56 -27.52
C PHE A 10 -38.84 5.25 -26.85
N TRP A 11 -37.92 4.46 -26.29
CA TRP A 11 -38.24 3.18 -25.64
C TRP A 11 -38.10 3.18 -24.11
N ILE A 12 -37.66 4.29 -23.52
CA ILE A 12 -37.67 4.51 -22.05
C ILE A 12 -39.08 4.88 -21.54
N LEU A 13 -40.04 5.18 -22.44
CA LEU A 13 -41.42 5.50 -22.06
C LEU A 13 -42.35 4.28 -21.94
N SER A 14 -41.96 3.08 -22.39
CA SER A 14 -42.83 1.90 -22.40
C SER A 14 -42.79 1.04 -21.12
N VAL A 15 -42.03 1.46 -20.10
CA VAL A 15 -42.00 0.79 -18.77
C VAL A 15 -42.87 1.52 -17.73
N HIS A 16 -43.60 2.59 -18.10
CA HIS A 16 -44.33 3.39 -17.11
C HIS A 16 -45.85 3.19 -17.00
N ILE A 17 -46.49 2.26 -17.71
CA ILE A 17 -47.94 2.02 -17.49
C ILE A 17 -48.27 0.52 -17.60
N GLY A 18 -48.17 -0.18 -16.48
CA GLY A 18 -49.02 -1.32 -16.21
C GLY A 18 -50.36 -0.82 -15.69
N ARG A 19 -51.35 -0.65 -16.58
CA ARG A 19 -52.77 -0.61 -16.18
C ARG A 19 -53.63 -1.36 -17.17
N ASN A 20 -54.44 -2.25 -16.60
CA ASN A 20 -55.56 -2.97 -17.20
C ASN A 20 -56.35 -2.11 -18.20
N CYS A 21 -56.53 -2.62 -19.42
CA CYS A 21 -57.76 -2.48 -20.22
C CYS A 21 -57.67 -3.44 -21.41
N GLY A 22 -58.58 -4.40 -21.48
CA GLY A 22 -58.74 -5.24 -22.67
C GLY A 22 -59.35 -4.42 -23.81
N PHE A 23 -58.86 -4.62 -25.04
CA PHE A 23 -59.67 -4.49 -26.25
C PHE A 23 -59.00 -5.22 -27.43
N ARG A 24 -59.79 -6.15 -27.99
CA ARG A 24 -59.90 -6.63 -29.38
C ARG A 24 -58.66 -6.89 -30.25
N MET A 25 -58.58 -8.16 -30.66
CA MET A 25 -58.15 -8.65 -31.96
C MET A 25 -58.29 -7.63 -33.10
N VAL A 26 -57.18 -7.38 -33.80
CA VAL A 26 -57.19 -7.04 -35.22
C VAL A 26 -56.25 -8.00 -35.93
N HIS A 27 -56.83 -8.78 -36.83
CA HIS A 27 -56.18 -9.65 -37.79
C HIS A 27 -55.16 -8.87 -38.64
N LEU A 28 -53.91 -9.35 -38.65
CA LEU A 28 -53.06 -9.28 -39.85
C LEU A 28 -52.65 -10.72 -40.19
N ARG A 29 -53.58 -11.37 -40.91
CA ARG A 29 -53.29 -12.53 -41.75
C ARG A 29 -52.50 -12.04 -42.97
N ASN A 30 -51.63 -12.92 -43.47
CA ASN A 30 -50.89 -12.88 -44.74
C ASN A 30 -49.46 -12.33 -44.64
N TYR A 31 -48.53 -13.23 -44.32
CA TYR A 31 -47.37 -13.57 -45.17
C TYR A 31 -46.87 -14.94 -44.71
N THR A 32 -47.53 -15.99 -45.19
CA THR A 32 -47.07 -17.38 -45.06
C THR A 32 -46.29 -17.76 -46.31
N SER A 33 -45.16 -18.45 -46.12
CA SER A 33 -44.54 -19.44 -47.00
C SER A 33 -43.37 -19.08 -47.96
N ALA A 34 -42.48 -18.13 -47.65
CA ALA A 34 -41.28 -17.94 -48.51
C ALA A 34 -39.90 -17.80 -47.83
N ASP A 35 -39.79 -17.53 -46.52
CA ASP A 35 -38.49 -17.19 -45.90
C ASP A 35 -37.82 -18.30 -45.06
N GLU A 36 -38.30 -19.55 -45.13
CA GLU A 36 -37.73 -20.64 -44.30
C GLU A 36 -36.31 -21.09 -44.73
N HIS A 37 -35.84 -20.69 -45.93
CA HIS A 37 -34.52 -21.10 -46.47
C HIS A 37 -33.41 -20.04 -46.41
N ASP A 38 -33.71 -18.77 -46.06
CA ASP A 38 -32.74 -17.67 -46.21
C ASP A 38 -31.88 -17.42 -44.95
N TRP A 39 -32.33 -17.84 -43.78
CA TRP A 39 -31.56 -17.68 -42.54
C TRP A 39 -30.33 -18.63 -42.47
N MET A 40 -30.38 -19.80 -43.12
CA MET A 40 -29.23 -20.70 -43.25
C MET A 40 -28.12 -20.09 -44.11
N LYS A 41 -28.46 -19.33 -45.16
CA LYS A 41 -27.47 -18.62 -45.99
C LYS A 41 -26.80 -17.49 -45.22
N LEU A 42 -27.52 -16.83 -44.30
CA LEU A 42 -26.94 -15.82 -43.41
C LEU A 42 -25.94 -16.42 -42.40
N LEU A 43 -26.26 -17.58 -41.81
CA LEU A 43 -25.30 -18.35 -40.99
C LEU A 43 -24.06 -18.73 -41.81
N VAL A 44 -24.25 -19.40 -42.96
CA VAL A 44 -23.15 -19.87 -43.81
C VAL A 44 -22.30 -18.73 -44.38
N SER A 45 -22.90 -17.59 -44.77
CA SER A 45 -22.14 -16.43 -45.27
C SER A 45 -21.33 -15.72 -44.19
N SER A 46 -21.85 -15.68 -42.95
CA SER A 46 -21.10 -15.14 -41.80
C SER A 46 -19.91 -16.03 -41.42
N TYR A 47 -20.03 -17.36 -41.62
CA TYR A 47 -18.92 -18.31 -41.43
C TYR A 47 -17.83 -18.21 -42.50
N SER A 48 -18.13 -17.77 -43.72
CA SER A 48 -17.12 -17.61 -44.79
C SER A 48 -16.36 -16.28 -44.73
N SER A 49 -16.97 -15.20 -44.20
CA SER A 49 -16.33 -13.87 -44.19
C SER A 49 -15.43 -13.65 -42.96
N TYR A 50 -15.72 -14.29 -41.82
CA TYR A 50 -14.97 -14.08 -40.57
C TYR A 50 -13.77 -15.01 -40.37
N SER A 51 -13.62 -16.07 -41.18
CA SER A 51 -12.44 -16.94 -41.14
C SER A 51 -11.18 -16.24 -41.67
N VAL A 52 -11.31 -15.14 -42.42
CA VAL A 52 -10.17 -14.50 -43.11
C VAL A 52 -9.44 -13.46 -42.25
N GLU A 53 -10.08 -12.84 -41.24
CA GLU A 53 -9.46 -11.74 -40.48
C GLU A 53 -8.80 -12.13 -39.14
N THR A 54 -9.09 -13.30 -38.56
CA THR A 54 -8.41 -13.80 -37.33
C THR A 54 -7.18 -14.66 -37.60
N LEU A 55 -6.80 -14.87 -38.86
CA LEU A 55 -5.75 -15.81 -39.30
C LEU A 55 -4.33 -15.20 -39.43
N LYS A 56 -3.95 -14.22 -38.60
CA LYS A 56 -2.59 -13.62 -38.67
C LYS A 56 -1.65 -13.80 -37.47
N VAL A 57 -2.06 -14.49 -36.39
CA VAL A 57 -1.15 -14.75 -35.26
C VAL A 57 -1.26 -16.21 -34.82
N ALA A 58 -0.63 -17.10 -35.59
CA ALA A 58 -0.03 -18.39 -35.18
C ALA A 58 0.25 -19.20 -36.46
N LYS A 59 1.39 -18.95 -37.11
CA LYS A 59 1.92 -19.89 -38.11
C LYS A 59 2.55 -21.09 -37.40
N GLY A 60 1.70 -21.96 -36.84
CA GLY A 60 2.02 -23.38 -36.67
C GLY A 60 1.60 -24.08 -37.96
N LYS A 61 2.51 -24.83 -38.59
CA LYS A 61 2.26 -25.55 -39.85
C LYS A 61 0.99 -26.41 -39.73
N PRO A 62 0.09 -26.42 -40.72
CA PRO A 62 -0.98 -27.40 -40.75
C PRO A 62 -0.34 -28.78 -40.93
N SER A 63 -0.55 -29.69 -39.97
CA SER A 63 -0.35 -31.12 -40.20
C SER A 63 -1.41 -31.56 -41.19
N GLN A 64 -1.09 -31.42 -42.47
CA GLN A 64 -1.88 -31.98 -43.55
C GLN A 64 -2.03 -33.49 -43.25
N PHE A 65 -3.27 -33.97 -43.16
CA PHE A 65 -3.62 -35.28 -43.73
C PHE A 65 -3.30 -35.18 -45.23
N ALA A 66 -2.01 -35.13 -45.56
CA ALA A 66 -1.56 -35.38 -46.89
C ALA A 66 -1.84 -36.86 -47.08
N LEU A 67 -2.90 -37.18 -47.82
CA LEU A 67 -2.83 -38.33 -48.71
C LEU A 67 -1.59 -38.07 -49.58
N SER A 68 -0.43 -38.46 -49.07
CA SER A 68 0.81 -38.45 -49.80
C SER A 68 0.60 -39.47 -50.91
N PHE A 69 0.20 -38.97 -52.08
CA PHE A 69 0.41 -39.64 -53.34
C PHE A 69 1.94 -39.69 -53.55
N SER A 70 2.59 -40.60 -52.82
CA SER A 70 3.92 -41.05 -53.10
C SER A 70 3.80 -42.03 -54.25
N THR A 71 4.13 -41.57 -55.45
CA THR A 71 4.45 -42.42 -56.60
C THR A 71 5.73 -43.20 -56.29
N LEU A 72 5.60 -44.25 -55.50
CA LEU A 72 6.50 -45.40 -55.51
C LEU A 72 5.62 -46.61 -55.72
N ALA A 73 5.63 -47.08 -56.96
CA ALA A 73 4.97 -48.30 -57.38
C ALA A 73 5.68 -49.50 -56.72
N ASP A 74 5.24 -49.87 -55.52
CA ASP A 74 5.38 -51.25 -55.06
C ASP A 74 4.25 -52.07 -55.69
N PRO A 75 4.50 -53.31 -56.14
CA PRO A 75 3.50 -54.13 -56.78
C PRO A 75 2.38 -54.41 -55.77
N ILE A 76 1.21 -53.81 -56.01
CA ILE A 76 -0.03 -54.14 -55.33
C ILE A 76 -0.37 -55.58 -55.75
N LEU A 77 0.13 -56.55 -54.99
CA LEU A 77 -0.52 -57.84 -54.89
C LEU A 77 -1.89 -57.56 -54.28
N VAL A 78 -2.90 -57.47 -55.14
CA VAL A 78 -4.32 -57.45 -54.78
C VAL A 78 -4.64 -58.82 -54.18
N GLN A 79 -4.20 -59.06 -52.94
CA GLN A 79 -4.92 -60.00 -52.10
C GLN A 79 -6.25 -59.33 -51.80
N ALA A 80 -7.33 -59.92 -52.32
CA ALA A 80 -8.69 -59.52 -52.03
C ALA A 80 -8.95 -59.67 -50.52
N HIS A 81 -8.53 -58.67 -49.74
CA HIS A 81 -8.88 -58.59 -48.34
C HIS A 81 -10.33 -58.14 -48.28
N ASP A 82 -11.21 -59.03 -47.81
CA ASP A 82 -12.60 -58.68 -47.52
C ASP A 82 -12.62 -57.38 -46.67
N PRO A 83 -13.28 -56.30 -47.14
CA PRO A 83 -13.43 -55.06 -46.38
C PRO A 83 -13.99 -55.31 -44.97
N SER A 84 -14.83 -56.33 -44.83
CA SER A 84 -15.43 -56.76 -43.56
C SER A 84 -14.38 -57.33 -42.60
N ARG A 85 -13.37 -58.04 -43.12
CA ARG A 85 -12.27 -58.61 -42.34
C ARG A 85 -11.32 -57.54 -41.84
N LEU A 86 -10.95 -56.57 -42.68
CA LEU A 86 -10.13 -55.42 -42.26
C LEU A 86 -10.86 -54.53 -41.25
N ALA A 87 -12.17 -54.32 -41.44
CA ALA A 87 -12.98 -53.60 -40.46
C ALA A 87 -13.11 -54.37 -39.14
N LEU A 88 -13.18 -55.71 -39.16
CA LEU A 88 -13.19 -56.56 -37.97
C LEU A 88 -11.84 -56.52 -37.24
N ASP A 89 -10.73 -56.64 -37.95
CA ASP A 89 -9.38 -56.54 -37.40
C ASP A 89 -9.14 -55.16 -36.77
N LEU A 90 -9.66 -54.10 -37.39
CA LEU A 90 -9.66 -52.76 -36.82
C LEU A 90 -10.49 -52.68 -35.53
N VAL A 91 -11.70 -53.24 -35.50
CA VAL A 91 -12.54 -53.25 -34.30
C VAL A 91 -11.87 -54.02 -33.16
N ASN A 92 -11.24 -55.16 -33.46
CA ASN A 92 -10.49 -55.95 -32.49
C ASN A 92 -9.29 -55.16 -31.93
N ALA A 93 -8.53 -54.47 -32.79
CA ALA A 93 -7.43 -53.62 -32.34
C ALA A 93 -7.91 -52.46 -31.45
N VAL A 94 -9.09 -51.89 -31.72
CA VAL A 94 -9.72 -50.88 -30.85
C VAL A 94 -10.14 -51.49 -29.51
N ASP A 95 -10.75 -52.68 -29.49
CA ASP A 95 -11.17 -53.39 -28.28
C ASP A 95 -9.98 -53.82 -27.40
N GLU A 96 -8.84 -54.15 -28.02
CA GLU A 96 -7.57 -54.46 -27.35
C GLU A 96 -6.78 -53.21 -26.92
N HIS A 97 -7.32 -52.00 -27.11
CA HIS A 97 -6.65 -50.71 -26.86
C HIS A 97 -5.32 -50.51 -27.62
N ARG A 98 -5.12 -51.20 -28.75
CA ARG A 98 -3.96 -51.06 -29.65
C ARG A 98 -4.19 -49.96 -30.68
N PHE A 99 -4.26 -48.71 -30.20
CA PHE A 99 -4.65 -47.56 -31.02
C PHE A 99 -3.73 -47.29 -32.21
N GLU A 100 -2.42 -47.49 -32.08
CA GLU A 100 -1.47 -47.30 -33.21
C GLU A 100 -1.77 -48.26 -34.37
N ASP A 101 -2.04 -49.52 -34.06
CA ASP A 101 -2.41 -50.52 -35.07
C ASP A 101 -3.80 -50.25 -35.64
N ALA A 102 -4.77 -49.87 -34.79
CA ALA A 102 -6.11 -49.51 -35.20
C ALA A 102 -6.12 -48.31 -36.18
N TRP A 103 -5.32 -47.27 -35.91
CA TRP A 103 -5.21 -46.11 -36.79
C TRP A 103 -4.49 -46.42 -38.11
N LYS A 104 -3.46 -47.29 -38.11
CA LYS A 104 -2.83 -47.79 -39.36
C LYS A 104 -3.81 -48.61 -40.20
N LEU A 105 -4.59 -49.48 -39.55
CA LEU A 105 -5.65 -50.24 -40.22
C LEU A 105 -6.75 -49.32 -40.76
N CYS A 106 -7.07 -48.23 -40.05
CA CYS A 106 -8.03 -47.22 -40.49
C CYS A 106 -7.54 -46.53 -41.76
N GLU A 107 -6.30 -46.02 -41.77
CA GLU A 107 -5.67 -45.38 -42.92
C GLU A 107 -5.64 -46.33 -44.13
N ARG A 108 -5.23 -47.59 -43.91
CA ARG A 108 -5.20 -48.63 -44.93
C ARG A 108 -6.60 -48.97 -45.48
N HIS A 109 -7.62 -49.05 -44.62
CA HIS A 109 -9.00 -49.25 -45.05
C HIS A 109 -9.51 -48.06 -45.87
N MET A 110 -9.23 -46.83 -45.42
CA MET A 110 -9.64 -45.60 -46.12
C MET A 110 -9.00 -45.47 -47.51
N LEU A 111 -7.73 -45.87 -47.65
CA LEU A 111 -7.02 -45.88 -48.94
C LEU A 111 -7.60 -46.89 -49.93
N MET A 112 -7.96 -48.09 -49.47
CA MET A 112 -8.40 -49.16 -50.37
C MET A 112 -9.91 -49.17 -50.66
N TYR A 113 -10.74 -48.84 -49.68
CA TYR A 113 -12.19 -49.07 -49.73
C TYR A 113 -13.02 -47.83 -49.37
N GLY A 114 -12.39 -46.70 -49.04
CA GLY A 114 -13.06 -45.48 -48.62
C GLY A 114 -13.52 -45.51 -47.15
N PHE A 115 -14.53 -44.69 -46.84
CA PHE A 115 -14.97 -44.46 -45.46
C PHE A 115 -15.52 -45.72 -44.77
N LEU A 116 -15.21 -45.83 -43.47
CA LEU A 116 -15.70 -46.89 -42.60
C LEU A 116 -17.22 -46.83 -42.43
N ARG A 117 -17.83 -47.97 -42.08
CA ARG A 117 -19.23 -48.03 -41.68
C ARG A 117 -19.45 -47.18 -40.43
N LYS A 118 -20.64 -46.59 -40.33
CA LYS A 118 -21.08 -45.73 -39.21
C LYS A 118 -20.77 -46.31 -37.82
N SER A 119 -21.09 -47.58 -37.58
CA SER A 119 -20.83 -48.24 -36.29
C SER A 119 -19.34 -48.37 -35.96
N THR A 120 -18.51 -48.68 -36.95
CA THR A 120 -17.06 -48.82 -36.79
C THR A 120 -16.41 -47.46 -36.56
N LEU A 121 -16.89 -46.43 -37.26
CA LEU A 121 -16.44 -45.06 -37.10
C LEU A 121 -16.80 -44.50 -35.71
N THR A 122 -18.04 -44.70 -35.25
CA THR A 122 -18.46 -44.34 -33.90
C THR A 122 -17.53 -44.98 -32.86
N LYS A 123 -17.26 -46.28 -32.98
CA LYS A 123 -16.42 -47.02 -32.04
C LYS A 123 -14.97 -46.53 -32.03
N LEU A 124 -14.39 -46.27 -33.21
CA LEU A 124 -13.04 -45.72 -33.32
C LEU A 124 -12.93 -44.33 -32.67
N ILE A 125 -13.89 -43.45 -32.94
CA ILE A 125 -13.93 -42.08 -32.37
C ILE A 125 -14.13 -42.14 -30.85
N SER A 126 -15.10 -42.92 -30.36
CA SER A 126 -15.40 -43.00 -28.94
C SER A 126 -14.25 -43.59 -28.13
N CYS A 127 -13.64 -44.69 -28.59
CA CYS A 127 -12.52 -45.31 -27.86
C CYS A 127 -11.23 -44.47 -27.95
N SER A 128 -11.00 -43.78 -29.07
CA SER A 128 -9.90 -42.80 -29.16
C SER A 128 -10.12 -41.64 -28.19
N ALA A 129 -11.36 -41.18 -28.02
CA ALA A 129 -11.71 -40.17 -27.04
C ALA A 129 -11.55 -40.68 -25.59
N GLU A 130 -12.03 -41.89 -25.28
CA GLU A 130 -11.87 -42.52 -23.95
C GLU A 130 -10.40 -42.57 -23.49
N SER A 131 -9.46 -42.75 -24.42
CA SER A 131 -8.03 -42.81 -24.12
C SER A 131 -7.48 -41.53 -23.47
N CYS A 132 -8.14 -40.38 -23.64
CA CYS A 132 -7.70 -39.05 -23.20
C CYS A 132 -6.30 -38.63 -23.68
N GLN A 133 -5.69 -39.35 -24.64
CA GLN A 133 -4.36 -39.03 -25.15
C GLN A 133 -4.46 -38.00 -26.29
N SER A 134 -3.67 -36.93 -26.21
CA SER A 134 -3.70 -35.82 -27.17
C SER A 134 -3.49 -36.27 -28.63
N GLN A 135 -2.62 -37.26 -28.86
CA GLN A 135 -2.37 -37.80 -30.20
C GLN A 135 -3.61 -38.44 -30.83
N TRP A 136 -4.35 -39.26 -30.08
CA TRP A 136 -5.54 -39.96 -30.58
C TRP A 136 -6.76 -39.04 -30.67
N LEU A 137 -6.86 -38.07 -29.76
CA LEU A 137 -7.88 -37.02 -29.81
C LEU A 137 -7.73 -36.15 -31.06
N ALA A 138 -6.50 -35.74 -31.40
CA ALA A 138 -6.22 -35.01 -32.63
C ALA A 138 -6.57 -35.85 -33.88
N LYS A 139 -6.11 -37.10 -33.96
CA LYS A 139 -6.47 -38.00 -35.08
C LYS A 139 -7.98 -38.24 -35.21
N ALA A 140 -8.70 -38.39 -34.09
CA ALA A 140 -10.15 -38.53 -34.09
C ALA A 140 -10.84 -37.26 -34.60
N TYR A 141 -10.36 -36.08 -34.20
CA TYR A 141 -10.84 -34.80 -34.72
C TYR A 141 -10.55 -34.64 -36.23
N ASP A 142 -9.33 -34.95 -36.68
CA ASP A 142 -8.93 -34.85 -38.08
C ASP A 142 -9.79 -35.75 -38.98
N LEU A 143 -10.13 -36.95 -38.50
CA LEU A 143 -11.06 -37.86 -39.19
C LEU A 143 -12.46 -37.25 -39.33
N VAL A 144 -12.97 -36.61 -38.26
CA VAL A 144 -14.24 -35.87 -38.32
C VAL A 144 -14.15 -34.72 -39.31
N GLU A 145 -13.05 -33.96 -39.32
CA GLU A 145 -12.85 -32.87 -40.26
C GLU A 145 -12.82 -33.34 -41.72
N LEU A 146 -12.10 -34.43 -42.00
CA LEU A 146 -12.04 -35.05 -43.32
C LEU A 146 -13.43 -35.48 -43.82
N ILE A 147 -14.25 -36.10 -42.97
CA ILE A 147 -15.62 -36.52 -43.33
C ILE A 147 -16.51 -35.31 -43.68
N PHE A 148 -16.36 -34.20 -42.95
CA PHE A 148 -17.08 -32.96 -43.24
C PHE A 148 -16.62 -32.31 -44.54
N ASN A 149 -15.31 -32.29 -44.82
CA ASN A 149 -14.76 -31.75 -46.06
C ASN A 149 -15.26 -32.52 -47.30
N GLU A 150 -15.42 -33.84 -47.17
CA GLU A 150 -16.00 -34.72 -48.18
C GLU A 150 -17.55 -34.71 -48.21
N LYS A 151 -18.20 -33.85 -47.41
CA LYS A 151 -19.67 -33.71 -47.29
C LYS A 151 -20.42 -34.99 -46.88
N LYS A 152 -19.77 -35.98 -46.25
CA LYS A 152 -20.36 -37.26 -45.83
C LYS A 152 -20.75 -37.30 -44.35
N HIS A 153 -21.31 -36.20 -43.85
CA HIS A 153 -21.62 -36.02 -42.43
C HIS A 153 -22.67 -37.01 -41.88
N GLU A 154 -23.49 -37.63 -42.73
CA GLU A 154 -24.47 -38.68 -42.35
C GLU A 154 -23.82 -39.93 -41.70
N LEU A 155 -22.52 -40.14 -41.95
CA LEU A 155 -21.74 -41.23 -41.36
C LEU A 155 -21.44 -41.04 -39.88
N LEU A 156 -21.55 -39.81 -39.36
CA LEU A 156 -21.25 -39.48 -37.97
C LEU A 156 -22.51 -39.56 -37.09
N GLU A 157 -22.32 -40.01 -35.85
CA GLU A 157 -23.37 -40.02 -34.84
C GLU A 157 -23.27 -38.80 -33.95
N LYS A 158 -24.43 -38.22 -33.59
CA LYS A 158 -24.45 -37.04 -32.72
C LYS A 158 -23.87 -37.35 -31.34
N GLU A 159 -24.14 -38.53 -30.79
CA GLU A 159 -23.67 -38.93 -29.47
C GLU A 159 -22.14 -39.07 -29.43
N SER A 160 -21.52 -39.64 -30.47
CA SER A 160 -20.06 -39.78 -30.56
C SER A 160 -19.35 -38.43 -30.73
N LEU A 161 -19.96 -37.49 -31.47
CA LEU A 161 -19.44 -36.13 -31.61
C LEU A 161 -19.59 -35.29 -30.32
N ILE A 162 -20.71 -35.41 -29.59
CA ILE A 162 -20.88 -34.75 -28.28
C ILE A 162 -19.82 -35.28 -27.31
N TYR A 163 -19.63 -36.61 -27.28
CA TYR A 163 -18.62 -37.24 -26.43
C TYR A 163 -17.21 -36.78 -26.78
N LEU A 164 -16.84 -36.77 -28.07
CA LEU A 164 -15.54 -36.28 -28.53
C LEU A 164 -15.32 -34.81 -28.14
N SER A 165 -16.31 -33.93 -28.36
CA SER A 165 -16.22 -32.50 -27.99
C SER A 165 -16.03 -32.32 -26.48
N PHE A 166 -16.73 -33.10 -25.67
CA PHE A 166 -16.60 -33.10 -24.22
C PHE A 166 -15.20 -33.53 -23.74
N ILE A 167 -14.66 -34.62 -24.27
CA ILE A 167 -13.31 -35.06 -23.89
C ILE A 167 -12.25 -34.07 -24.38
N LEU A 168 -12.39 -33.53 -25.59
CA LEU A 168 -11.48 -32.47 -26.08
C LEU A 168 -11.47 -31.25 -25.16
N ALA A 169 -12.64 -30.84 -24.65
CA ALA A 169 -12.73 -29.74 -23.69
C ALA A 169 -12.05 -30.08 -22.35
N ARG A 170 -12.26 -31.31 -21.84
CA ARG A 170 -11.62 -31.81 -20.61
C ARG A 170 -10.10 -31.97 -20.71
N CYS A 171 -9.60 -32.27 -21.90
CA CYS A 171 -8.17 -32.36 -22.23
C CYS A 171 -7.57 -31.00 -22.65
N GLU A 172 -8.19 -29.88 -22.26
CA GLU A 172 -7.69 -28.52 -22.47
C GLU A 172 -7.47 -28.16 -23.96
N SER A 173 -8.25 -28.76 -24.87
CA SER A 173 -8.24 -28.49 -26.31
C SER A 173 -9.52 -27.76 -26.76
N PRO A 174 -9.76 -26.51 -26.30
CA PRO A 174 -11.04 -25.81 -26.50
C PRO A 174 -11.33 -25.44 -27.96
N ILE A 175 -10.29 -25.25 -28.78
CA ILE A 175 -10.45 -24.93 -30.22
C ILE A 175 -11.14 -26.11 -30.91
N LEU A 176 -10.57 -27.31 -30.77
CA LEU A 176 -11.08 -28.53 -31.37
C LEU A 176 -12.48 -28.85 -30.84
N ALA A 177 -12.69 -28.74 -29.52
CA ALA A 177 -14.00 -28.93 -28.90
C ALA A 177 -15.08 -28.00 -29.49
N SER A 178 -14.75 -26.70 -29.63
CA SER A 178 -15.67 -25.71 -30.19
C SER A 178 -16.02 -25.99 -31.65
N ASN A 179 -15.06 -26.46 -32.45
CA ASN A 179 -15.28 -26.80 -33.85
C ASN A 179 -16.19 -28.01 -34.01
N VAL A 180 -16.02 -29.05 -33.18
CA VAL A 180 -16.93 -30.21 -33.16
C VAL A 180 -18.35 -29.79 -32.78
N LEU A 181 -18.50 -28.87 -31.83
CA LEU A 181 -19.82 -28.35 -31.45
C LEU A 181 -20.49 -27.56 -32.58
N ARG A 182 -19.73 -26.73 -33.31
CA ARG A 182 -20.23 -26.03 -34.51
C ARG A 182 -20.63 -26.99 -35.62
N LYS A 183 -19.85 -28.06 -35.83
CA LYS A 183 -20.14 -29.14 -36.77
C LYS A 183 -21.44 -29.89 -36.43
N LEU A 184 -21.71 -30.14 -35.15
CA LEU A 184 -23.00 -30.69 -34.68
C LEU A 184 -24.19 -29.78 -35.06
N ILE A 185 -24.04 -28.47 -34.89
CA ILE A 185 -25.07 -27.48 -35.29
C ILE A 185 -25.25 -27.46 -36.81
N GLN A 186 -24.17 -27.55 -37.58
CA GLN A 186 -24.22 -27.63 -39.06
C GLN A 186 -24.96 -28.88 -39.57
N MET A 187 -24.88 -30.00 -38.84
CA MET A 187 -25.62 -31.23 -39.14
C MET A 187 -27.10 -31.19 -38.69
N GLU A 188 -27.58 -30.07 -38.15
CA GLU A 188 -28.89 -29.96 -37.48
C GLU A 188 -29.06 -30.94 -36.29
N ALA A 189 -27.95 -31.49 -35.80
CA ALA A 189 -27.89 -32.39 -34.66
C ALA A 189 -27.73 -31.57 -33.37
N PHE A 190 -28.77 -30.79 -33.02
CA PHE A 190 -28.72 -29.84 -31.90
C PHE A 190 -28.47 -30.56 -30.55
N PRO A 191 -27.30 -30.33 -29.92
CA PRO A 191 -27.02 -30.91 -28.61
C PRO A 191 -27.91 -30.27 -27.54
N PRO A 192 -28.40 -31.03 -26.56
CA PRO A 192 -29.18 -30.48 -25.47
C PRO A 192 -28.34 -29.56 -24.59
N LEU A 193 -29.00 -28.61 -23.92
CA LEU A 193 -28.39 -27.65 -23.01
C LEU A 193 -27.43 -28.30 -22.00
N SER A 194 -27.86 -29.38 -21.34
CA SER A 194 -27.04 -30.12 -20.38
C SER A 194 -25.72 -30.62 -20.96
N ALA A 195 -25.73 -31.07 -22.22
CA ALA A 195 -24.54 -31.56 -22.89
C ALA A 195 -23.58 -30.42 -23.26
N TRP A 196 -24.05 -29.39 -23.96
CA TRP A 196 -23.16 -28.32 -24.40
C TRP A 196 -22.74 -27.40 -23.26
N SER A 197 -23.54 -27.24 -22.19
CA SER A 197 -23.15 -26.51 -20.98
C SER A 197 -21.97 -27.17 -20.25
N GLY A 198 -21.89 -28.51 -20.23
CA GLY A 198 -20.75 -29.23 -19.67
C GLY A 198 -19.47 -29.02 -20.49
N ILE A 199 -19.60 -29.05 -21.82
CA ILE A 199 -18.49 -28.79 -22.75
C ILE A 199 -17.93 -27.37 -22.54
N ILE A 200 -18.80 -26.34 -22.54
CA ILE A 200 -18.34 -24.96 -22.33
C ILE A 200 -17.81 -24.73 -20.91
N GLY A 201 -18.28 -25.49 -19.92
CA GLY A 201 -17.78 -25.48 -18.55
C GLY A 201 -16.29 -25.80 -18.49
N HIS A 202 -15.89 -26.90 -19.12
CA HIS A 202 -14.47 -27.30 -19.22
C HIS A 202 -13.67 -26.35 -20.11
N MET A 203 -14.23 -25.88 -21.24
CA MET A 203 -13.55 -24.89 -22.08
C MET A 203 -13.25 -23.59 -21.33
N SER A 204 -14.19 -23.12 -20.51
CA SER A 204 -14.10 -21.85 -19.78
C SER A 204 -13.04 -21.84 -18.67
N GLN A 205 -12.35 -22.97 -18.43
CA GLN A 205 -11.19 -23.05 -17.53
C GLN A 205 -9.88 -22.59 -18.19
N THR A 206 -9.90 -22.25 -19.49
CA THR A 206 -8.74 -21.76 -20.24
C THR A 206 -9.04 -20.39 -20.86
N ALA A 207 -8.01 -19.56 -21.07
CA ALA A 207 -8.19 -18.23 -21.66
C ALA A 207 -8.82 -18.27 -23.06
N THR A 208 -8.28 -19.13 -23.94
CA THR A 208 -8.80 -19.34 -25.30
C THR A 208 -10.22 -19.93 -25.26
N GLY A 209 -10.46 -20.88 -24.37
CA GLY A 209 -11.76 -21.53 -24.26
C GLY A 209 -12.85 -20.66 -23.67
N ALA A 210 -12.55 -19.75 -22.74
CA ALA A 210 -13.53 -18.77 -22.23
C ALA A 210 -14.00 -17.81 -23.34
N PHE A 211 -13.08 -17.35 -24.20
CA PHE A 211 -13.44 -16.54 -25.36
C PHE A 211 -14.35 -17.32 -26.33
N LEU A 212 -13.96 -18.56 -26.68
CA LEU A 212 -14.74 -19.41 -27.58
C LEU A 212 -16.09 -19.81 -27.00
N ALA A 213 -16.18 -20.06 -25.68
CA ALA A 213 -17.43 -20.35 -25.00
C ALA A 213 -18.40 -19.16 -25.09
N ALA A 214 -17.92 -17.93 -24.91
CA ALA A 214 -18.72 -16.74 -25.11
C ALA A 214 -19.21 -16.61 -26.56
N GLU A 215 -18.36 -16.92 -27.55
CA GLU A 215 -18.77 -16.91 -28.95
C GLU A 215 -19.83 -17.96 -29.26
N LEU A 216 -19.66 -19.20 -28.78
CA LEU A 216 -20.64 -20.26 -28.96
C LEU A 216 -22.00 -19.91 -28.34
N ILE A 217 -22.03 -19.33 -27.14
CA ILE A 217 -23.29 -18.87 -26.53
C ILE A 217 -23.92 -17.76 -27.36
N MET A 218 -23.14 -16.84 -27.92
CA MET A 218 -23.68 -15.81 -28.80
C MET A 218 -24.24 -16.41 -30.09
N GLU A 219 -23.48 -17.28 -30.77
CA GLU A 219 -23.89 -17.99 -31.99
C GLU A 219 -25.23 -18.74 -31.76
N ILE A 220 -25.30 -19.54 -30.70
CA ILE A 220 -26.52 -20.27 -30.30
C ILE A 220 -27.64 -19.30 -29.93
N GLY A 221 -27.31 -18.25 -29.18
CA GLY A 221 -28.26 -17.28 -28.67
C GLY A 221 -28.94 -16.44 -29.76
N TYR A 222 -28.20 -16.07 -30.82
CA TYR A 222 -28.75 -15.35 -31.96
C TYR A 222 -29.86 -16.12 -32.68
N LEU A 223 -29.86 -17.46 -32.61
CA LEU A 223 -30.95 -18.28 -33.14
C LEU A 223 -32.29 -17.99 -32.44
N PHE A 224 -32.25 -17.58 -31.17
CA PHE A 224 -33.44 -17.32 -30.34
C PHE A 224 -33.77 -15.83 -30.18
N ASN A 225 -33.02 -14.94 -30.82
CA ASN A 225 -33.16 -13.50 -30.66
C ASN A 225 -34.55 -13.00 -31.09
N ASP A 226 -35.18 -12.14 -30.29
CA ASP A 226 -36.48 -11.48 -30.57
C ASP A 226 -37.62 -12.45 -30.94
N ASN A 227 -37.66 -13.64 -30.31
CA ASN A 227 -38.66 -14.69 -30.57
C ASN A 227 -38.74 -15.13 -32.05
N ARG A 228 -37.64 -15.05 -32.81
CA ARG A 228 -37.56 -15.52 -34.21
C ARG A 228 -38.00 -16.97 -34.41
N VAL A 229 -37.83 -17.80 -33.38
CA VAL A 229 -38.22 -19.22 -33.39
C VAL A 229 -39.52 -19.35 -32.59
N ASP A 230 -40.61 -19.76 -33.26
CA ASP A 230 -41.90 -19.99 -32.60
C ASP A 230 -41.85 -21.26 -31.74
N PRO A 231 -42.07 -21.17 -30.40
CA PRO A 231 -42.15 -22.32 -29.49
C PRO A 231 -43.29 -23.30 -29.78
N ARG A 232 -44.33 -22.86 -30.50
CA ARG A 232 -45.54 -23.67 -30.76
C ARG A 232 -45.35 -24.63 -31.94
N LYS A 233 -44.39 -24.36 -32.84
CA LYS A 233 -44.15 -25.19 -34.03
C LYS A 233 -43.38 -26.46 -33.65
N LYS A 234 -43.97 -27.64 -33.92
CA LYS A 234 -43.36 -28.94 -33.58
C LYS A 234 -41.99 -29.16 -34.25
N SER A 235 -41.76 -28.59 -35.44
CA SER A 235 -40.47 -28.67 -36.15
C SER A 235 -39.32 -28.00 -35.39
N ASN A 236 -39.61 -27.03 -34.53
CA ASN A 236 -38.60 -26.27 -33.80
C ASN A 236 -38.20 -26.95 -32.48
N ARG A 237 -38.89 -28.03 -32.08
CA ARG A 237 -38.63 -28.74 -30.82
C ARG A 237 -37.16 -29.16 -30.64
N PRO A 238 -36.46 -29.72 -31.65
CA PRO A 238 -35.04 -30.08 -31.52
C PRO A 238 -34.15 -28.88 -31.25
N LEU A 239 -34.43 -27.73 -31.89
CA LEU A 239 -33.68 -26.50 -31.70
C LEU A 239 -33.86 -25.95 -30.27
N PHE A 240 -35.09 -25.95 -29.73
CA PHE A 240 -35.37 -25.43 -28.39
C PHE A 240 -34.62 -26.13 -27.26
N VAL A 241 -34.19 -27.39 -27.45
CA VAL A 241 -33.39 -28.11 -26.45
C VAL A 241 -32.01 -27.45 -26.25
N MET A 242 -31.55 -26.67 -27.21
CA MET A 242 -30.28 -25.95 -27.18
C MET A 242 -30.38 -24.54 -26.56
N LYS A 243 -31.58 -24.09 -26.16
CA LYS A 243 -31.78 -22.73 -25.65
C LYS A 243 -30.90 -22.45 -24.42
N PRO A 244 -30.03 -21.41 -24.43
CA PRO A 244 -29.21 -21.05 -23.28
C PRO A 244 -30.04 -20.68 -22.04
N ASN A 245 -29.57 -21.07 -20.85
CA ASN A 245 -30.13 -20.69 -19.55
C ASN A 245 -29.16 -19.83 -18.73
N SER A 246 -29.56 -19.42 -17.53
CA SER A 246 -28.72 -18.62 -16.63
C SER A 246 -27.41 -19.32 -16.28
N ASN A 247 -27.41 -20.65 -16.09
CA ASN A 247 -26.20 -21.40 -15.77
C ASN A 247 -25.13 -21.35 -16.88
N ALA A 248 -25.53 -21.48 -18.14
CA ALA A 248 -24.62 -21.35 -19.27
C ALA A 248 -24.01 -19.94 -19.37
N PHE A 249 -24.82 -18.90 -19.14
CA PHE A 249 -24.34 -17.52 -19.05
C PHE A 249 -23.39 -17.33 -17.86
N ASN A 250 -23.71 -17.88 -16.68
CA ASN A 250 -22.85 -17.82 -15.49
C ASN A 250 -21.48 -18.41 -15.79
N ILE A 251 -21.40 -19.58 -16.42
CA ILE A 251 -20.13 -20.24 -16.80
C ILE A 251 -19.29 -19.33 -17.70
N ALA A 252 -19.86 -18.88 -18.82
CA ALA A 252 -19.11 -18.10 -19.81
C ALA A 252 -18.69 -16.71 -19.28
N LEU A 253 -19.57 -16.03 -18.55
CA LEU A 253 -19.26 -14.72 -17.95
C LEU A 253 -18.18 -14.84 -16.88
N THR A 254 -18.24 -15.87 -16.03
CA THR A 254 -17.21 -16.15 -15.01
C THR A 254 -15.86 -16.44 -15.67
N GLY A 255 -15.84 -17.26 -16.72
CA GLY A 255 -14.65 -17.49 -17.54
C GLY A 255 -14.11 -16.20 -18.16
N CYS A 256 -14.98 -15.35 -18.72
CA CYS A 256 -14.57 -14.07 -19.29
C CYS A 256 -13.96 -13.12 -18.26
N LEU A 257 -14.49 -13.11 -17.03
CA LEU A 257 -13.97 -12.31 -15.92
C LEU A 257 -12.58 -12.78 -15.48
N LEU A 258 -12.38 -14.10 -15.37
CA LEU A 258 -11.11 -14.70 -14.97
C LEU A 258 -9.98 -14.40 -15.96
N PHE A 259 -10.28 -14.48 -17.26
CA PHE A 259 -9.28 -14.31 -18.33
C PHE A 259 -9.27 -12.92 -18.96
N GLY A 260 -10.07 -11.98 -18.44
CA GLY A 260 -10.04 -10.57 -18.84
C GLY A 260 -10.70 -10.25 -20.19
N THR A 261 -11.53 -11.13 -20.74
CA THR A 261 -12.27 -10.90 -22.01
C THR A 261 -13.57 -10.11 -21.77
N THR A 262 -13.45 -8.98 -21.07
CA THR A 262 -14.61 -8.28 -20.49
C THR A 262 -15.52 -7.59 -21.51
N ARG A 263 -15.01 -7.27 -22.71
CA ARG A 263 -15.85 -6.77 -23.84
C ARG A 263 -16.82 -7.82 -24.36
N LYS A 264 -16.38 -9.08 -24.46
CA LYS A 264 -17.24 -10.21 -24.86
C LYS A 264 -18.28 -10.49 -23.78
N ALA A 265 -17.92 -10.36 -22.52
CA ALA A 265 -18.87 -10.46 -21.40
C ALA A 265 -20.00 -9.43 -21.52
N GLU A 266 -19.70 -8.19 -21.92
CA GLU A 266 -20.74 -7.17 -22.14
C GLU A 266 -21.68 -7.52 -23.29
N GLN A 267 -21.14 -8.01 -24.41
CA GLN A 267 -21.96 -8.48 -25.54
C GLN A 267 -22.89 -9.64 -25.14
N LEU A 268 -22.43 -10.54 -24.26
CA LEU A 268 -23.28 -11.59 -23.69
C LEU A 268 -24.41 -11.01 -22.84
N LEU A 269 -24.13 -10.01 -22.00
CA LEU A 269 -25.15 -9.35 -21.18
C LEU A 269 -26.20 -8.62 -22.04
N ASP A 270 -25.80 -7.99 -23.14
CA ASP A 270 -26.71 -7.32 -24.08
C ASP A 270 -27.64 -8.31 -24.81
N LEU A 271 -27.16 -9.53 -25.05
CA LEU A 271 -27.90 -10.59 -25.72
C LEU A 271 -28.93 -11.27 -24.79
N MET A 272 -28.62 -11.37 -23.51
CA MET A 272 -29.42 -12.13 -22.53
C MET A 272 -30.90 -11.72 -22.44
N PRO A 273 -31.27 -10.41 -22.36
CA PRO A 273 -32.67 -9.99 -22.37
C PRO A 273 -33.40 -10.34 -23.68
N ARG A 274 -32.69 -10.35 -24.82
CA ARG A 274 -33.28 -10.60 -26.15
C ARG A 274 -33.66 -12.06 -26.37
N ILE A 275 -32.99 -12.98 -25.67
CA ILE A 275 -33.31 -14.42 -25.63
C ILE A 275 -34.40 -14.72 -24.57
N GLY A 276 -34.66 -13.76 -23.68
CA GLY A 276 -35.60 -13.91 -22.56
C GLY A 276 -35.05 -14.82 -21.43
N VAL A 277 -33.74 -14.81 -21.20
CA VAL A 277 -33.13 -15.50 -20.06
C VAL A 277 -33.31 -14.63 -18.81
N LYS A 278 -33.86 -15.21 -17.73
CA LYS A 278 -34.02 -14.53 -16.45
C LYS A 278 -32.72 -14.64 -15.64
N ALA A 279 -32.32 -13.54 -15.02
CA ALA A 279 -31.18 -13.53 -14.12
C ALA A 279 -31.50 -14.23 -12.80
N ASP A 280 -30.60 -15.12 -12.37
CA ASP A 280 -30.59 -15.67 -11.02
C ASP A 280 -29.65 -14.87 -10.11
N ALA A 281 -29.65 -15.18 -8.81
CA ALA A 281 -28.85 -14.45 -7.83
C ALA A 281 -27.34 -14.45 -8.17
N ASN A 282 -26.80 -15.58 -8.65
CA ASN A 282 -25.40 -15.68 -9.08
C ASN A 282 -25.09 -14.77 -10.26
N LEU A 283 -25.99 -14.73 -11.24
CA LEU A 283 -25.83 -13.91 -12.43
C LEU A 283 -25.82 -12.41 -12.09
N LEU A 284 -26.65 -11.96 -11.13
CA LEU A 284 -26.63 -10.58 -10.66
C LEU A 284 -25.25 -10.18 -10.08
N ILE A 285 -24.60 -11.06 -9.31
CA ILE A 285 -23.26 -10.80 -8.77
C ILE A 285 -22.20 -10.77 -9.87
N ILE A 286 -22.26 -11.72 -10.81
CA ILE A 286 -21.34 -11.79 -11.95
C ILE A 286 -21.51 -10.54 -12.85
N MET A 287 -22.74 -10.11 -13.11
CA MET A 287 -23.04 -8.86 -13.82
C MET A 287 -22.40 -7.66 -13.15
N ALA A 288 -22.53 -7.54 -11.81
CA ALA A 288 -21.90 -6.46 -11.06
C ALA A 288 -20.37 -6.48 -11.24
N HIS A 289 -19.74 -7.66 -11.25
CA HIS A 289 -18.31 -7.77 -11.48
C HIS A 289 -17.89 -7.40 -12.91
N VAL A 290 -18.67 -7.79 -13.93
CA VAL A 290 -18.42 -7.39 -15.34
C VAL A 290 -18.51 -5.89 -15.49
N TYR A 291 -19.56 -5.27 -14.94
CA TYR A 291 -19.71 -3.83 -14.98
C TYR A 291 -18.62 -3.09 -14.20
N GLU A 292 -18.10 -3.67 -13.10
CA GLU A 292 -16.99 -3.11 -12.33
C GLU A 292 -15.71 -3.08 -13.15
N LYS A 293 -15.43 -4.17 -13.89
CA LYS A 293 -14.27 -4.28 -14.77
C LYS A 293 -14.37 -3.37 -16.00
N ASN A 294 -15.57 -3.20 -16.55
CA ASN A 294 -15.83 -2.36 -17.73
C ASN A 294 -16.12 -0.89 -17.41
N GLY A 295 -16.30 -0.54 -16.14
CA GLY A 295 -16.60 0.83 -15.74
C GLY A 295 -18.01 1.33 -16.01
N ARG A 296 -18.99 0.42 -16.05
CA ARG A 296 -20.40 0.76 -16.26
C ARG A 296 -21.09 1.12 -14.96
N LYS A 297 -20.74 2.30 -14.44
CA LYS A 297 -21.25 2.84 -13.17
C LYS A 297 -22.78 2.93 -13.10
N ASP A 298 -23.42 3.45 -14.16
CA ASP A 298 -24.87 3.64 -14.16
C ASP A 298 -25.64 2.31 -14.15
N GLU A 299 -25.09 1.29 -14.79
CA GLU A 299 -25.68 -0.05 -14.80
C GLU A 299 -25.55 -0.74 -13.43
N ILE A 300 -24.41 -0.60 -12.75
CA ILE A 300 -24.26 -1.06 -11.37
C ILE A 300 -25.24 -0.34 -10.42
N LYS A 301 -25.46 0.96 -10.60
CA LYS A 301 -26.46 1.71 -9.82
C LYS A 301 -27.89 1.20 -10.04
N LYS A 302 -28.25 0.86 -11.28
CA LYS A 302 -29.55 0.24 -11.58
C LYS A 302 -29.66 -1.15 -10.95
N LEU A 303 -28.59 -1.93 -11.04
CA LEU A 303 -28.51 -3.29 -10.49
C LEU A 303 -28.68 -3.31 -8.96
N LYS A 304 -28.23 -2.27 -8.26
CA LYS A 304 -28.44 -2.13 -6.81
C LYS A 304 -29.90 -2.28 -6.40
N ARG A 305 -30.85 -1.68 -7.14
CA ARG A 305 -32.29 -1.78 -6.84
C ARG A 305 -32.77 -3.24 -6.91
N HIS A 306 -32.35 -3.94 -7.96
CA HIS A 306 -32.70 -5.36 -8.13
C HIS A 306 -32.09 -6.26 -7.06
N ILE A 307 -30.90 -5.93 -6.55
CA ILE A 307 -30.23 -6.70 -5.49
C ILE A 307 -30.83 -6.42 -4.12
N ASP A 308 -31.18 -5.17 -3.83
CA ASP A 308 -31.86 -4.80 -2.58
C ASP A 308 -33.28 -5.40 -2.50
N GLU A 309 -33.94 -5.65 -3.64
CA GLU A 309 -35.28 -6.27 -3.75
C GLU A 309 -35.25 -7.81 -3.90
N ALA A 310 -34.10 -8.42 -4.23
CA ALA A 310 -34.02 -9.84 -4.54
C ALA A 310 -34.10 -10.73 -3.29
N CYS A 311 -35.21 -11.47 -3.17
CA CYS A 311 -35.36 -12.53 -2.17
C CYS A 311 -34.50 -13.76 -2.55
N GLY A 312 -33.51 -14.11 -1.72
CA GLY A 312 -32.73 -15.35 -1.88
C GLY A 312 -31.22 -15.18 -2.05
N LEU A 313 -30.68 -13.95 -1.93
CA LEU A 313 -29.24 -13.72 -1.87
C LEU A 313 -28.65 -14.24 -0.56
N THR A 314 -27.54 -14.97 -0.66
CA THR A 314 -26.73 -15.32 0.51
C THR A 314 -25.99 -14.10 1.04
N SER A 315 -25.69 -14.09 2.34
CA SER A 315 -24.85 -13.07 2.99
C SER A 315 -23.54 -12.80 2.25
N SER A 316 -22.89 -13.85 1.73
CA SER A 316 -21.65 -13.77 0.96
C SER A 316 -21.85 -13.07 -0.39
N GLN A 317 -22.89 -13.42 -1.14
CA GLN A 317 -23.22 -12.77 -2.42
C GLN A 317 -23.54 -11.29 -2.22
N PHE A 318 -24.29 -10.96 -1.17
CA PHE A 318 -24.60 -9.56 -0.85
C PHE A 318 -23.34 -8.75 -0.51
N GLN A 319 -22.45 -9.32 0.30
CA GLN A 319 -21.14 -8.71 0.60
C GLN A 319 -20.29 -8.52 -0.67
N GLN A 320 -20.24 -9.51 -1.56
CA GLN A 320 -19.52 -9.45 -2.83
C GLN A 320 -20.05 -8.33 -3.73
N PHE A 321 -21.37 -8.18 -3.85
CA PHE A 321 -21.96 -7.08 -4.61
C PHE A 321 -21.47 -5.72 -4.13
N TYR A 322 -21.54 -5.47 -2.81
CA TYR A 322 -21.12 -4.19 -2.25
C TYR A 322 -19.61 -3.96 -2.36
N ASN A 323 -18.78 -5.02 -2.33
CA ASN A 323 -17.35 -4.93 -2.65
C ASN A 323 -17.14 -4.46 -4.10
N TYR A 324 -17.86 -5.04 -5.07
CA TYR A 324 -17.75 -4.63 -6.49
C TYR A 324 -18.29 -3.22 -6.73
N LEU A 325 -19.41 -2.87 -6.09
CA LEU A 325 -19.99 -1.52 -6.15
C LEU A 325 -19.00 -0.46 -5.65
N LEU A 326 -18.42 -0.66 -4.46
CA LEU A 326 -17.43 0.26 -3.89
C LEU A 326 -16.14 0.31 -4.72
N SER A 327 -15.65 -0.84 -5.18
CA SER A 327 -14.47 -0.90 -6.07
C SER A 327 -14.70 -0.12 -7.36
N CYS A 328 -15.88 -0.23 -7.96
CA CYS A 328 -16.25 0.55 -9.14
C CYS A 328 -16.23 2.04 -8.84
N HIS A 329 -16.92 2.51 -7.80
CA HIS A 329 -16.94 3.93 -7.46
C HIS A 329 -15.55 4.52 -7.19
N LEU A 330 -14.68 3.78 -6.50
CA LEU A 330 -13.30 4.17 -6.24
C LEU A 330 -12.47 4.26 -7.53
N LYS A 331 -12.54 3.26 -8.41
CA LYS A 331 -11.79 3.24 -9.68
C LYS A 331 -12.14 4.42 -10.60
N PHE A 332 -13.38 4.89 -10.56
CA PHE A 332 -13.88 5.96 -11.42
C PHE A 332 -13.94 7.32 -10.71
N GLY A 333 -13.39 7.45 -9.50
CA GLY A 333 -13.32 8.72 -8.77
C GLY A 333 -14.67 9.29 -8.35
N ASP A 334 -15.74 8.48 -8.29
CA ASP A 334 -17.03 8.91 -7.74
C ASP A 334 -17.04 8.74 -6.21
N LEU A 335 -16.22 9.57 -5.57
CA LEU A 335 -15.98 9.51 -4.14
C LEU A 335 -17.23 9.85 -3.31
N ALA A 336 -18.09 10.74 -3.82
CA ALA A 336 -19.34 11.12 -3.16
C ALA A 336 -20.28 9.91 -3.03
N SER A 337 -20.51 9.15 -4.10
CA SER A 337 -21.37 7.95 -4.01
C SER A 337 -20.73 6.86 -3.14
N ALA A 338 -19.40 6.71 -3.18
CA ALA A 338 -18.70 5.73 -2.35
C ALA A 338 -18.81 6.08 -0.85
N ALA A 339 -18.62 7.35 -0.51
CA ALA A 339 -18.80 7.88 0.84
C ALA A 339 -20.25 7.67 1.33
N GLU A 340 -21.25 8.01 0.52
CA GLU A 340 -22.67 7.80 0.85
C GLU A 340 -23.01 6.33 1.11
N ILE A 341 -22.44 5.40 0.34
CA ILE A 341 -22.62 3.96 0.57
C ILE A 341 -22.05 3.57 1.94
N VAL A 342 -20.83 4.01 2.27
CA VAL A 342 -20.19 3.71 3.57
C VAL A 342 -20.96 4.32 4.72
N LEU A 343 -21.36 5.60 4.63
CA LEU A 343 -22.18 6.27 5.65
C LEU A 343 -23.53 5.58 5.83
N GLY A 344 -24.15 5.12 4.74
CA GLY A 344 -25.38 4.32 4.78
C GLY A 344 -25.21 2.99 5.51
N MET A 345 -24.06 2.33 5.38
CA MET A 345 -23.73 1.11 6.15
C MET A 345 -23.63 1.41 7.65
N LEU A 346 -22.90 2.47 8.02
CA LEU A 346 -22.75 2.88 9.42
C LEU A 346 -24.09 3.24 10.07
N ARG A 347 -24.96 3.97 9.35
CA ARG A 347 -26.30 4.33 9.83
C ARG A 347 -27.14 3.09 10.12
N LYS A 348 -27.16 2.12 9.21
CA LYS A 348 -27.87 0.84 9.41
C LYS A 348 -27.29 0.05 10.59
N ALA A 349 -25.97 0.02 10.75
CA ALA A 349 -25.31 -0.62 11.88
C ALA A 349 -25.69 0.04 13.22
N LYS A 350 -25.73 1.37 13.25
CA LYS A 350 -26.18 2.14 14.42
C LYS A 350 -27.64 1.89 14.75
N GLU A 351 -28.54 1.94 13.77
CA GLU A 351 -29.96 1.64 13.94
C GLU A 351 -30.17 0.24 14.52
N ALA A 352 -29.44 -0.76 14.03
CA ALA A 352 -29.50 -2.10 14.56
C ALA A 352 -28.90 -2.25 15.96
N LYS A 353 -27.80 -1.54 16.27
CA LYS A 353 -27.23 -1.51 17.62
C LYS A 353 -28.20 -0.89 18.62
N MET A 354 -28.89 0.19 18.23
CA MET A 354 -29.94 0.82 19.03
C MET A 354 -31.17 -0.07 19.19
N SER A 355 -31.57 -0.78 18.12
CA SER A 355 -32.67 -1.74 18.17
C SER A 355 -32.32 -2.95 19.05
N LEU A 356 -31.07 -3.43 18.99
CA LEU A 356 -30.57 -4.51 19.84
C LEU A 356 -30.43 -4.07 21.29
N SER A 357 -30.00 -2.84 21.58
CA SER A 357 -29.94 -2.32 22.95
C SER A 357 -31.33 -2.13 23.54
N ALA A 358 -32.30 -1.64 22.74
CA ALA A 358 -33.71 -1.58 23.12
C ALA A 358 -34.28 -2.98 23.37
N ALA A 359 -34.04 -3.94 22.48
CA ALA A 359 -34.47 -5.33 22.65
C ALA A 359 -33.81 -5.97 23.89
N LYS A 360 -32.52 -5.74 24.13
CA LYS A 360 -31.82 -6.21 25.34
C LYS A 360 -32.35 -5.56 26.62
N SER A 361 -32.77 -4.28 26.57
CA SER A 361 -33.45 -3.60 27.69
C SER A 361 -34.83 -4.20 27.97
N VAL A 362 -35.57 -4.59 26.92
CA VAL A 362 -36.87 -5.25 27.03
C VAL A 362 -36.72 -6.69 27.53
N VAL A 363 -35.70 -7.42 27.05
CA VAL A 363 -35.36 -8.79 27.50
C VAL A 363 -34.82 -8.79 28.93
N ALA A 364 -34.05 -7.78 29.33
CA ALA A 364 -33.59 -7.61 30.72
C ALA A 364 -34.76 -7.31 31.68
N ALA A 365 -35.89 -6.77 31.18
CA ALA A 365 -37.12 -6.62 31.95
C ALA A 365 -37.97 -7.91 32.01
N VAL A 366 -37.67 -8.92 31.18
CA VAL A 366 -38.52 -10.12 31.02
C VAL A 366 -37.88 -11.41 31.52
N ASP A 367 -36.55 -11.56 31.60
CA ASP A 367 -35.95 -12.85 31.99
C ASP A 367 -35.01 -12.80 33.20
N THR A 368 -35.61 -12.91 34.39
CA THR A 368 -35.12 -13.87 35.41
C THR A 368 -35.64 -15.26 35.05
N ARG A 369 -34.96 -16.00 34.17
CA ARG A 369 -34.85 -17.47 34.18
C ARG A 369 -33.91 -17.94 33.06
N LYS A 370 -32.92 -18.74 33.47
CA LYS A 370 -31.86 -19.35 32.64
C LYS A 370 -32.44 -20.25 31.54
N THR A 371 -31.74 -20.32 30.41
CA THR A 371 -31.10 -21.57 29.93
C THR A 371 -30.06 -21.30 28.83
N SER A 372 -28.92 -21.95 29.01
CA SER A 372 -27.80 -22.09 28.09
C SER A 372 -28.17 -22.92 26.86
N VAL A 373 -27.75 -22.49 25.66
CA VAL A 373 -27.62 -23.37 24.50
C VAL A 373 -26.20 -23.25 23.94
N THR A 374 -25.59 -24.42 23.80
CA THR A 374 -24.25 -24.75 23.33
C THR A 374 -23.97 -24.25 21.93
N GLY A 375 -22.83 -23.56 21.76
CA GLY A 375 -22.26 -23.27 20.45
C GLY A 375 -21.76 -24.55 19.79
N VAL A 376 -22.33 -24.90 18.64
CA VAL A 376 -21.82 -25.94 17.77
C VAL A 376 -20.74 -25.31 16.88
N ASN A 377 -19.54 -25.84 17.04
CA ASN A 377 -18.34 -25.54 16.26
C ASN A 377 -18.54 -26.04 14.81
N TYR A 378 -18.48 -25.15 13.81
CA TYR A 378 -18.31 -25.53 12.39
C TYR A 378 -17.00 -24.97 11.84
N GLY A 379 -15.89 -25.44 12.39
CA GLY A 379 -14.57 -25.32 11.77
C GLY A 379 -14.31 -26.52 10.86
N LEU A 380 -15.07 -26.66 9.76
CA LEU A 380 -14.80 -27.70 8.77
C LEU A 380 -13.73 -27.23 7.78
N LYS A 381 -12.59 -27.92 7.83
CA LYS A 381 -11.42 -27.89 6.93
C LYS A 381 -11.76 -27.53 5.48
N LYS A 382 -11.61 -26.24 5.10
CA LYS A 382 -11.78 -25.77 3.71
C LYS A 382 -10.52 -26.00 2.83
N LEU A 383 -9.39 -26.36 3.43
CA LEU A 383 -8.12 -26.57 2.72
C LEU A 383 -7.87 -28.02 2.26
N ASP A 384 -8.48 -29.03 2.89
CA ASP A 384 -8.30 -30.45 2.52
C ASP A 384 -9.14 -30.87 1.28
N VAL A 385 -10.13 -30.05 0.86
CA VAL A 385 -11.07 -30.40 -0.22
C VAL A 385 -10.52 -30.01 -1.59
N ILE A 386 -9.81 -28.88 -1.70
CA ILE A 386 -9.32 -28.34 -2.97
C ILE A 386 -8.11 -29.16 -3.49
N GLU A 387 -7.23 -29.62 -2.60
CA GLU A 387 -6.13 -30.54 -2.98
C GLU A 387 -6.64 -31.95 -3.31
N LYS A 388 -7.63 -32.47 -2.58
CA LYS A 388 -8.30 -33.74 -2.94
C LYS A 388 -9.06 -33.67 -4.27
N PHE A 389 -9.56 -32.50 -4.68
CA PHE A 389 -10.27 -32.33 -5.96
C PHE A 389 -9.34 -32.17 -7.17
N ARG A 390 -8.21 -31.48 -7.04
CA ARG A 390 -7.17 -31.47 -8.10
C ARG A 390 -6.61 -32.87 -8.38
N LEU A 391 -6.55 -33.72 -7.34
CA LEU A 391 -6.21 -35.14 -7.43
C LEU A 391 -7.37 -36.00 -8.00
N ALA A 392 -8.61 -35.49 -7.98
CA ALA A 392 -9.78 -36.14 -8.55
C ALA A 392 -10.17 -35.52 -9.90
N LYS A 393 -9.26 -35.55 -10.89
CA LYS A 393 -9.70 -35.70 -12.29
C LYS A 393 -10.38 -37.08 -12.36
N SER A 394 -11.66 -37.15 -12.01
CA SER A 394 -12.45 -38.38 -12.08
C SER A 394 -12.22 -39.00 -13.45
N GLN A 395 -11.89 -40.29 -13.52
CA GLN A 395 -11.74 -41.04 -14.76
C GLN A 395 -12.86 -40.64 -15.72
N ALA A 396 -12.49 -40.25 -16.96
CA ALA A 396 -13.48 -39.85 -17.95
C ALA A 396 -14.55 -40.95 -18.08
N PRO A 397 -15.85 -40.59 -18.15
CA PRO A 397 -16.90 -41.59 -18.32
C PRO A 397 -16.59 -42.43 -19.55
N SER A 398 -16.75 -43.75 -19.46
CA SER A 398 -16.76 -44.57 -20.68
C SER A 398 -17.90 -44.11 -21.58
N TYR A 399 -17.74 -44.28 -22.89
CA TYR A 399 -18.75 -43.99 -23.88
C TYR A 399 -20.07 -44.73 -23.59
N ASN A 400 -19.97 -45.96 -23.06
CA ASN A 400 -21.15 -46.72 -22.65
C ASN A 400 -21.88 -46.11 -21.44
N GLU A 401 -21.16 -45.56 -20.46
CA GLU A 401 -21.76 -44.80 -19.36
C GLU A 401 -22.40 -43.51 -19.86
N PHE A 402 -21.72 -42.81 -20.76
CA PHE A 402 -22.21 -41.58 -21.39
C PHE A 402 -23.52 -41.82 -22.16
N LEU A 403 -23.61 -42.89 -22.96
CA LEU A 403 -24.83 -43.25 -23.71
C LEU A 403 -26.02 -43.64 -22.80
N ARG A 404 -25.76 -44.19 -21.61
CA ARG A 404 -26.81 -44.55 -20.64
C ARG A 404 -27.48 -43.29 -20.07
N ASP A 405 -26.76 -42.18 -19.95
CA ASP A 405 -27.27 -40.91 -19.47
C ASP A 405 -27.95 -40.11 -20.59
N ARG A 406 -29.16 -40.53 -20.97
CA ARG A 406 -29.95 -39.88 -22.04
C ARG A 406 -30.30 -38.41 -21.78
N LYS A 407 -30.20 -37.95 -20.52
CA LYS A 407 -30.47 -36.56 -20.13
C LYS A 407 -29.19 -35.72 -19.99
N TYR A 408 -28.02 -36.34 -20.10
CA TYR A 408 -26.71 -35.71 -19.86
C TYR A 408 -26.62 -35.07 -18.47
N SER A 409 -27.25 -35.69 -17.49
CA SER A 409 -27.32 -35.24 -16.10
C SER A 409 -25.92 -35.13 -15.48
N ARG A 410 -25.01 -36.03 -15.83
CA ARG A 410 -23.60 -36.00 -15.40
C ARG A 410 -22.82 -34.82 -15.98
N LEU A 411 -23.08 -34.47 -17.25
CA LEU A 411 -22.47 -33.29 -17.86
C LEU A 411 -23.04 -32.00 -17.26
N GLU A 412 -24.31 -31.99 -16.89
CA GLU A 412 -24.93 -30.88 -16.17
C GLU A 412 -24.32 -30.69 -14.78
N THR A 413 -24.09 -31.78 -14.02
CA THR A 413 -23.37 -31.70 -12.73
C THR A 413 -21.93 -31.23 -12.91
N GLU A 414 -21.20 -31.76 -13.90
CA GLU A 414 -19.84 -31.29 -14.20
C GLU A 414 -19.82 -29.81 -14.60
N ALA A 415 -20.85 -29.31 -15.30
CA ALA A 415 -20.98 -27.89 -15.63
C ALA A 415 -21.15 -27.02 -14.37
N GLN A 416 -21.96 -27.47 -13.41
CA GLN A 416 -22.16 -26.80 -12.13
C GLN A 416 -20.88 -26.82 -11.26
N GLU A 417 -20.15 -27.94 -11.25
CA GLU A 417 -18.85 -28.06 -10.58
C GLU A 417 -17.81 -27.12 -11.20
N CYS A 418 -17.74 -27.05 -12.54
CA CYS A 418 -16.90 -26.09 -13.24
C CYS A 418 -17.25 -24.66 -12.85
N LEU A 419 -18.54 -24.31 -12.80
CA LEU A 419 -18.97 -22.98 -12.37
C LEU A 419 -18.54 -22.68 -10.92
N HIS A 420 -18.67 -23.64 -10.01
CA HIS A 420 -18.23 -23.49 -8.62
C HIS A 420 -16.71 -23.24 -8.54
N LEU A 421 -15.91 -24.01 -9.27
CA LEU A 421 -14.46 -23.86 -9.34
C LEU A 421 -14.04 -22.47 -9.88
N LEU A 422 -14.68 -22.02 -10.96
CA LEU A 422 -14.42 -20.71 -11.56
C LEU A 422 -14.83 -19.59 -10.59
N THR A 423 -15.95 -19.75 -9.90
CA THR A 423 -16.44 -18.78 -8.90
C THR A 423 -15.50 -18.70 -7.69
N ASP A 424 -15.05 -19.83 -7.15
CA ASP A 424 -14.08 -19.86 -6.04
C ASP A 424 -12.77 -19.16 -6.42
N THR A 425 -12.33 -19.32 -7.68
CA THR A 425 -11.14 -18.65 -8.21
C THR A 425 -11.32 -17.12 -8.26
N LEU A 426 -12.54 -16.63 -8.53
CA LEU A 426 -12.86 -15.19 -8.51
C LEU A 426 -12.99 -14.61 -7.10
N GLN A 427 -13.41 -15.40 -6.10
CA GLN A 427 -13.69 -14.92 -4.74
C GLN A 427 -12.46 -14.47 -3.94
N GLY A 428 -11.24 -14.67 -4.46
CA GLY A 428 -9.98 -14.27 -3.82
C GLY A 428 -9.66 -12.77 -3.79
N GLN A 429 -10.60 -11.86 -4.10
CA GLN A 429 -10.30 -10.43 -4.25
C GLN A 429 -11.04 -9.51 -3.28
N VAL A 430 -10.23 -8.84 -2.44
CA VAL A 430 -10.46 -7.66 -1.61
C VAL A 430 -11.81 -7.58 -0.89
N GLU A 431 -11.80 -7.98 0.38
CA GLU A 431 -12.86 -7.62 1.34
C GLU A 431 -12.77 -6.13 1.69
N LEU A 432 -13.64 -5.31 1.07
CA LEU A 432 -13.84 -3.90 1.43
C LEU A 432 -14.88 -3.77 2.55
N VAL A 433 -15.82 -4.70 2.61
CA VAL A 433 -16.93 -4.73 3.56
C VAL A 433 -16.95 -6.08 4.26
N LYS A 434 -17.32 -6.09 5.54
CA LYS A 434 -17.58 -7.30 6.34
C LYS A 434 -19.06 -7.39 6.68
N MET A 435 -19.56 -8.60 6.87
CA MET A 435 -20.91 -8.81 7.36
C MET A 435 -20.88 -9.33 8.80
N GLU A 436 -21.51 -8.61 9.73
CA GLU A 436 -21.67 -8.99 11.13
C GLU A 436 -23.16 -8.99 11.47
N ASN A 437 -23.69 -10.10 12.00
CA ASN A 437 -25.10 -10.24 12.38
C ASN A 437 -26.11 -9.86 11.27
N GLY A 438 -25.75 -10.08 10.00
CA GLY A 438 -26.60 -9.74 8.85
C GLY A 438 -26.49 -8.28 8.38
N ILE A 439 -25.58 -7.50 8.96
CA ILE A 439 -25.39 -6.07 8.65
C ILE A 439 -24.02 -5.87 8.03
N LEU A 440 -23.96 -5.00 7.03
CA LEU A 440 -22.71 -4.62 6.39
C LEU A 440 -21.96 -3.58 7.23
N HIS A 441 -20.69 -3.85 7.50
CA HIS A 441 -19.77 -2.98 8.19
C HIS A 441 -18.58 -2.63 7.29
N PRO A 442 -18.21 -1.34 7.16
CA PRO A 442 -17.01 -0.95 6.45
C PRO A 442 -15.76 -1.50 7.17
N THR A 443 -14.76 -1.89 6.40
CA THR A 443 -13.44 -2.28 6.92
C THR A 443 -12.46 -1.11 6.93
N ASP A 444 -11.38 -1.24 7.71
CA ASP A 444 -10.26 -0.27 7.67
C ASP A 444 -9.69 -0.12 6.26
N LYS A 445 -9.76 -1.18 5.43
CA LYS A 445 -9.30 -1.15 4.03
C LYS A 445 -10.14 -0.20 3.16
N ILE A 446 -11.47 -0.13 3.34
CA ILE A 446 -12.29 0.82 2.57
C ILE A 446 -12.04 2.25 3.02
N TYR A 447 -11.90 2.49 4.32
CA TYR A 447 -11.54 3.82 4.85
C TYR A 447 -10.20 4.28 4.30
N ALA A 448 -9.16 3.45 4.36
CA ALA A 448 -7.85 3.77 3.82
C ALA A 448 -7.88 4.07 2.31
N LYS A 449 -8.67 3.30 1.53
CA LYS A 449 -8.84 3.55 0.09
C LYS A 449 -9.59 4.86 -0.19
N LEU A 450 -10.65 5.16 0.57
CA LEU A 450 -11.40 6.41 0.40
C LEU A 450 -10.55 7.62 0.74
N VAL A 451 -9.88 7.61 1.91
CA VAL A 451 -8.98 8.68 2.34
C VAL A 451 -7.93 8.93 1.27
N ARG A 452 -7.25 7.88 0.80
CA ARG A 452 -6.26 8.01 -0.28
C ARG A 452 -6.88 8.61 -1.54
N ALA A 453 -8.04 8.12 -1.98
CA ALA A 453 -8.66 8.59 -3.21
C ALA A 453 -9.13 10.06 -3.11
N PHE A 454 -9.62 10.50 -1.95
CA PHE A 454 -9.95 11.92 -1.72
C PHE A 454 -8.71 12.82 -1.73
N LEU A 455 -7.62 12.37 -1.11
CA LEU A 455 -6.35 13.10 -1.09
C LEU A 455 -5.72 13.18 -2.49
N GLU A 456 -5.73 12.09 -3.27
CA GLU A 456 -5.26 12.07 -4.67
C GLU A 456 -6.12 12.97 -5.58
N ALA A 457 -7.41 13.13 -5.27
CA ALA A 457 -8.33 14.00 -6.00
C ALA A 457 -8.31 15.46 -5.52
N ASP A 458 -7.49 15.80 -4.51
CA ASP A 458 -7.41 17.12 -3.88
C ASP A 458 -8.76 17.65 -3.34
N LYS A 459 -9.61 16.73 -2.85
CA LYS A 459 -10.96 17.03 -2.34
C LYS A 459 -11.00 16.96 -0.81
N VAL A 460 -10.20 17.82 -0.18
CA VAL A 460 -10.01 17.82 1.29
C VAL A 460 -11.28 18.22 2.04
N SER A 461 -12.09 19.14 1.50
CA SER A 461 -13.38 19.54 2.09
C SER A 461 -14.39 18.38 2.13
N ASP A 462 -14.55 17.66 1.02
CA ASP A 462 -15.42 16.48 0.96
C ASP A 462 -14.93 15.36 1.89
N LEU A 463 -13.61 15.17 1.99
CA LEU A 463 -12.99 14.22 2.93
C LEU A 463 -13.29 14.59 4.38
N ALA A 464 -13.19 15.86 4.72
CA ALA A 464 -13.48 16.34 6.06
C ALA A 464 -14.94 16.07 6.44
N ALA A 465 -15.87 16.45 5.56
CA ALA A 465 -17.29 16.19 5.74
C ALA A 465 -17.58 14.69 5.92
N PHE A 466 -16.95 13.82 5.10
CA PHE A 466 -17.06 12.37 5.23
C PHE A 466 -16.54 11.86 6.58
N LEU A 467 -15.36 12.27 7.03
CA LEU A 467 -14.78 11.78 8.29
C LEU A 467 -15.58 12.26 9.52
N ILE A 468 -16.10 13.49 9.48
CA ILE A 468 -16.96 14.03 10.55
C ILE A 468 -18.28 13.26 10.61
N THR A 469 -18.90 12.97 9.46
CA THR A 469 -20.15 12.22 9.41
C THR A 469 -19.95 10.75 9.81
N ALA A 470 -18.87 10.11 9.35
CA ALA A 470 -18.52 8.74 9.74
C ALA A 470 -18.28 8.62 11.25
N SER A 471 -17.53 9.54 11.86
CA SER A 471 -17.27 9.51 13.31
C SER A 471 -18.54 9.68 14.16
N LYS A 472 -19.49 10.52 13.72
CA LYS A 472 -20.81 10.67 14.36
C LYS A 472 -21.69 9.41 14.26
N GLU A 473 -21.51 8.60 13.23
CA GLU A 473 -22.28 7.37 13.03
C GLU A 473 -21.63 6.16 13.74
N ASP A 474 -20.29 6.08 13.84
CA ASP A 474 -19.58 4.98 14.49
C ASP A 474 -19.63 5.02 16.04
N SER A 475 -19.43 6.19 16.67
CA SER A 475 -19.62 6.33 18.13
C SER A 475 -19.73 7.80 18.62
N PRO A 476 -20.65 8.12 19.55
CA PRO A 476 -20.80 9.48 20.06
C PRO A 476 -19.84 9.87 21.20
N SER A 477 -18.96 8.98 21.68
CA SER A 477 -18.38 9.11 23.03
C SER A 477 -16.97 9.71 23.17
N SER A 478 -16.18 9.95 22.11
CA SER A 478 -15.03 10.89 22.22
C SER A 478 -14.48 11.34 20.86
N ILE A 479 -14.46 12.67 20.67
CA ILE A 479 -13.92 13.33 19.47
C ILE A 479 -12.38 13.24 19.42
N GLU A 480 -11.74 12.98 20.57
CA GLU A 480 -10.27 12.95 20.71
C GLU A 480 -9.61 11.70 20.08
N ASN A 481 -10.37 10.60 19.87
CA ASN A 481 -9.94 9.39 19.16
C ASN A 481 -10.59 9.28 17.77
N SER A 482 -10.89 10.42 17.14
CA SER A 482 -11.55 10.44 15.83
C SER A 482 -10.61 9.93 14.73
N ALA A 483 -11.17 9.16 13.79
CA ALA A 483 -10.50 8.75 12.54
C ALA A 483 -9.83 9.93 11.82
N VAL A 484 -10.36 11.15 12.00
CA VAL A 484 -9.77 12.41 11.54
C VAL A 484 -8.33 12.60 12.02
N VAL A 485 -8.08 12.41 13.32
CA VAL A 485 -6.76 12.62 13.93
C VAL A 485 -5.74 11.65 13.34
N GLN A 486 -6.16 10.40 13.12
CA GLN A 486 -5.31 9.37 12.50
C GLN A 486 -4.99 9.72 11.04
N VAL A 487 -5.96 10.21 10.27
CA VAL A 487 -5.75 10.63 8.88
C VAL A 487 -4.79 11.82 8.79
N ILE A 488 -4.94 12.84 9.65
CA ILE A 488 -4.02 13.99 9.67
C ILE A 488 -2.60 13.53 10.03
N ASN A 489 -2.43 12.72 11.08
CA ASN A 489 -1.13 12.17 11.45
C ASN A 489 -0.52 11.29 10.35
N ALA A 490 -1.33 10.52 9.63
CA ALA A 490 -0.87 9.75 8.48
C ALA A 490 -0.36 10.66 7.36
N CYS A 491 -1.10 11.73 7.01
CA CYS A 491 -0.66 12.73 6.03
C CYS A 491 0.68 13.35 6.43
N ILE A 492 0.85 13.72 7.70
CA ILE A 492 2.11 14.26 8.25
C ILE A 492 3.25 13.24 8.08
N SER A 493 3.01 11.97 8.45
CA SER A 493 4.03 10.91 8.35
C SER A 493 4.46 10.60 6.91
N LEU A 494 3.59 10.88 5.93
CA LEU A 494 3.82 10.70 4.50
C LEU A 494 4.43 11.94 3.82
N GLY A 495 4.64 13.04 4.56
CA GLY A 495 5.14 14.31 4.00
C GLY A 495 4.08 15.12 3.24
N MET A 496 2.81 14.75 3.33
CA MET A 496 1.68 15.46 2.70
C MET A 496 1.24 16.63 3.58
N LEU A 497 2.16 17.59 3.81
CA LEU A 497 1.96 18.64 4.81
C LEU A 497 0.89 19.65 4.44
N ASP A 498 0.72 19.94 3.14
CA ASP A 498 -0.32 20.86 2.65
C ASP A 498 -1.72 20.28 2.89
N GLN A 499 -1.95 19.03 2.48
CA GLN A 499 -3.22 18.36 2.71
C GLN A 499 -3.51 18.17 4.21
N ALA A 500 -2.48 17.94 5.02
CA ALA A 500 -2.64 17.87 6.47
C ALA A 500 -3.09 19.21 7.08
N HIS A 501 -2.58 20.34 6.57
CA HIS A 501 -2.98 21.68 6.99
C HIS A 501 -4.40 22.02 6.51
N ASP A 502 -4.70 21.78 5.24
CA ASP A 502 -6.04 22.01 4.69
C ASP A 502 -7.10 21.21 5.46
N LEU A 503 -6.78 19.97 5.82
CA LEU A 503 -7.68 19.13 6.61
C LEU A 503 -7.82 19.65 8.05
N LEU A 504 -6.77 20.18 8.66
CA LEU A 504 -6.81 20.82 9.97
C LEU A 504 -7.72 22.07 9.95
N ASP A 505 -7.59 22.90 8.92
CA ASP A 505 -8.40 24.11 8.74
C ASP A 505 -9.87 23.77 8.50
N GLU A 506 -10.18 22.81 7.63
CA GLU A 506 -11.55 22.40 7.35
C GLU A 506 -12.25 21.82 8.59
N MET A 507 -11.51 21.07 9.42
CA MET A 507 -12.02 20.57 10.70
C MET A 507 -12.35 21.72 11.66
N ARG A 508 -11.50 22.74 11.69
CA ARG A 508 -11.71 23.95 12.49
C ARG A 508 -12.92 24.75 11.99
N PHE A 509 -13.08 24.92 10.68
CA PHE A 509 -14.26 25.55 10.07
C PHE A 509 -15.55 24.78 10.37
N SER A 510 -15.47 23.45 10.44
CA SER A 510 -16.58 22.56 10.81
C SER A 510 -16.87 22.53 12.32
N GLY A 511 -16.16 23.33 13.13
CA GLY A 511 -16.36 23.44 14.57
C GLY A 511 -15.76 22.30 15.40
N VAL A 512 -14.93 21.43 14.80
CA VAL A 512 -14.26 20.34 15.49
C VAL A 512 -12.99 20.88 16.16
N ARG A 513 -12.94 20.81 17.50
CA ARG A 513 -11.75 21.18 18.27
C ARG A 513 -10.77 20.01 18.29
N LEU A 514 -9.68 20.16 17.55
CA LEU A 514 -8.58 19.21 17.52
C LEU A 514 -7.57 19.52 18.64
N GLY A 515 -6.99 18.48 19.24
CA GLY A 515 -6.08 18.59 20.38
C GLY A 515 -4.69 19.14 20.01
N SER A 516 -3.90 19.48 21.03
CA SER A 516 -2.54 20.05 20.88
C SER A 516 -1.55 19.14 20.16
N SER A 517 -1.78 17.82 20.18
CA SER A 517 -0.91 16.83 19.53
C SER A 517 -0.82 17.00 18.02
N ILE A 518 -1.91 17.39 17.33
CA ILE A 518 -1.92 17.55 15.87
C ILE A 518 -1.11 18.78 15.46
N TYR A 519 -1.36 19.92 16.13
CA TYR A 519 -0.58 21.13 15.92
C TYR A 519 0.90 20.88 16.20
N SER A 520 1.22 20.14 17.26
CA SER A 520 2.59 19.76 17.62
C SER A 520 3.27 18.94 16.52
N SER A 521 2.60 17.90 16.02
CA SER A 521 3.11 17.05 14.94
C SER A 521 3.35 17.83 13.64
N LEU A 522 2.37 18.65 13.23
CA LEU A 522 2.45 19.40 11.97
C LEU A 522 3.52 20.52 12.04
N LEU A 523 3.64 21.21 13.17
CA LEU A 523 4.72 22.19 13.41
C LEU A 523 6.10 21.54 13.31
N LYS A 524 6.30 20.39 13.98
CA LYS A 524 7.57 19.66 13.91
C LYS A 524 7.89 19.21 12.49
N ALA A 525 6.89 18.80 11.72
CA ALA A 525 7.07 18.42 10.32
C ALA A 525 7.46 19.62 9.43
N TYR A 526 6.79 20.77 9.57
CA TYR A 526 7.18 21.99 8.85
C TYR A 526 8.61 22.44 9.19
N CYS A 527 9.02 22.34 10.46
CA CYS A 527 10.39 22.65 10.86
C CYS A 527 11.41 21.71 10.20
N LYS A 528 11.10 20.42 10.08
CA LYS A 528 11.98 19.42 9.42
C LYS A 528 12.12 19.65 7.91
N GLU A 529 11.05 20.08 7.24
CA GLU A 529 11.06 20.39 5.81
C GLU A 529 11.52 21.82 5.50
N ASN A 530 12.03 22.56 6.49
CA ASN A 530 12.47 23.96 6.35
C ASN A 530 11.38 24.94 5.87
N ARG A 531 10.10 24.62 6.11
CA ARG A 531 8.93 25.45 5.75
C ARG A 531 8.60 26.46 6.86
N GLN A 532 9.53 27.37 7.14
CA GLN A 532 9.43 28.30 8.27
C GLN A 532 8.22 29.25 8.23
N GLY A 533 7.80 29.66 7.05
CA GLY A 533 6.63 30.55 6.89
C GLY A 533 5.34 29.90 7.40
N ASP A 534 5.13 28.64 6.99
CA ASP A 534 3.96 27.84 7.35
C ASP A 534 3.98 27.46 8.83
N ALA A 535 5.17 27.10 9.36
CA ALA A 535 5.34 26.85 10.78
C ALA A 535 4.93 28.07 11.64
N MET A 536 5.28 29.29 11.23
CA MET A 536 4.89 30.50 11.97
C MET A 536 3.41 30.85 11.79
N ALA A 537 2.83 30.58 10.62
CA ALA A 537 1.39 30.74 10.41
C ALA A 537 0.61 29.81 11.34
N LEU A 538 0.96 28.52 11.32
CA LEU A 538 0.34 27.50 12.16
C LEU A 538 0.52 27.79 13.66
N LEU A 539 1.68 28.31 14.06
CA LEU A 539 1.92 28.74 15.45
C LEU A 539 0.98 29.89 15.87
N ARG A 540 0.76 30.89 14.99
CA ARG A 540 -0.22 31.96 15.26
C ARG A 540 -1.64 31.41 15.34
N ASP A 541 -1.97 30.43 14.50
CA ASP A 541 -3.32 29.84 14.48
C ASP A 541 -3.57 28.96 15.70
N ALA A 542 -2.57 28.19 16.14
CA ALA A 542 -2.61 27.47 17.42
C ALA A 542 -2.88 28.42 18.60
N ARG A 543 -2.20 29.59 18.63
CA ARG A 543 -2.43 30.62 19.66
C ARG A 543 -3.83 31.20 19.59
N LYS A 544 -4.32 31.57 18.41
CA LYS A 544 -5.68 32.08 18.22
C LYS A 544 -6.74 31.06 18.63
N ALA A 545 -6.45 29.78 18.45
CA ALA A 545 -7.32 28.68 18.86
C ALA A 545 -7.23 28.36 20.36
N GLY A 546 -6.33 29.01 21.12
CA GLY A 546 -6.12 28.75 22.54
C GLY A 546 -5.43 27.41 22.82
N VAL A 547 -4.73 26.83 21.84
CA VAL A 547 -4.04 25.55 21.97
C VAL A 547 -2.69 25.77 22.65
N GLN A 548 -2.48 25.13 23.80
CA GLN A 548 -1.21 25.17 24.51
C GLN A 548 -0.25 24.13 23.91
N LEU A 549 0.82 24.61 23.27
CA LEU A 549 1.87 23.76 22.72
C LEU A 549 2.83 23.29 23.82
N ASP A 550 3.46 22.13 23.61
CA ASP A 550 4.41 21.54 24.54
C ASP A 550 5.82 22.15 24.42
N SER A 551 6.70 21.89 25.41
CA SER A 551 8.10 22.35 25.41
C SER A 551 8.86 21.85 24.17
N SER A 552 8.56 20.63 23.73
CA SER A 552 9.23 19.98 22.61
C SER A 552 8.96 20.73 21.29
N CYS A 553 7.76 21.28 21.07
CA CYS A 553 7.46 22.14 19.92
C CYS A 553 8.34 23.38 19.87
N TYR A 554 8.44 24.09 21.00
CA TYR A 554 9.24 25.31 21.06
C TYR A 554 10.72 25.01 20.87
N GLU A 555 11.23 23.91 21.44
CA GLU A 555 12.60 23.44 21.23
C GLU A 555 12.87 23.18 19.73
N THR A 556 11.99 22.46 19.03
CA THR A 556 12.13 22.21 17.57
C THR A 556 12.03 23.51 16.74
N LEU A 557 11.17 24.44 17.12
CA LEU A 557 11.05 25.74 16.44
C LEU A 557 12.32 26.60 16.64
N ILE A 558 12.88 26.59 17.85
CA ILE A 558 14.13 27.28 18.19
C ILE A 558 15.29 26.67 17.40
N GLU A 559 15.42 25.33 17.39
CA GLU A 559 16.41 24.59 16.62
C GLU A 559 16.37 24.95 15.12
N SER A 560 15.18 24.90 14.53
CA SER A 560 14.99 25.27 13.11
C SER A 560 15.46 26.70 12.84
N ARG A 561 15.10 27.66 13.70
CA ARG A 561 15.51 29.08 13.55
C ARG A 561 17.02 29.25 13.63
N ILE A 562 17.67 28.53 14.54
CA ILE A 562 19.12 28.51 14.68
C ILE A 562 19.80 27.96 13.43
N HIS A 563 19.33 26.83 12.89
CA HIS A 563 19.86 26.27 11.64
C HIS A 563 19.74 27.25 10.47
N HIS A 564 18.68 28.06 10.43
CA HIS A 564 18.48 29.09 9.42
C HIS A 564 19.19 30.43 9.72
N LYS A 565 20.04 30.49 10.76
CA LYS A 565 20.78 31.68 11.19
C LYS A 565 19.88 32.86 11.61
N ASP A 566 18.63 32.59 11.98
CA ASP A 566 17.70 33.55 12.55
C ASP A 566 17.72 33.49 14.08
N SER A 567 18.85 33.88 14.66
CA SER A 567 19.05 33.89 16.12
C SER A 567 18.08 34.87 16.82
N SER A 568 17.59 35.89 16.12
CA SER A 568 16.62 36.85 16.64
C SER A 568 15.22 36.25 16.82
N GLY A 569 14.74 35.49 15.82
CA GLY A 569 13.49 34.74 15.91
C GLY A 569 13.55 33.61 16.92
N ALA A 570 14.70 32.93 17.03
CA ALA A 570 14.94 31.91 18.05
C ALA A 570 14.83 32.48 19.47
N LEU A 571 15.44 33.66 19.71
CA LEU A 571 15.34 34.37 21.00
C LEU A 571 13.90 34.76 21.34
N HIS A 572 13.15 35.28 20.34
CA HIS A 572 11.75 35.64 20.53
C HIS A 572 10.88 34.42 20.93
N LEU A 573 11.05 33.28 20.25
CA LEU A 573 10.30 32.05 20.57
C LEU A 573 10.63 31.53 21.98
N PHE A 574 11.89 31.63 22.38
CA PHE A 574 12.31 31.25 23.72
C PHE A 574 11.73 32.14 24.81
N LYS A 575 11.70 33.45 24.57
CA LYS A 575 11.02 34.41 25.45
C LYS A 575 9.54 34.07 25.59
N GLU A 576 8.87 33.84 24.46
CA GLU A 576 7.45 33.52 24.44
C GLU A 576 7.11 32.22 25.17
N MET A 577 7.92 31.17 24.99
CA MET A 577 7.80 29.92 25.75
C MET A 577 7.85 30.19 27.27
N LYS A 578 8.64 31.18 27.69
CA LYS A 578 8.78 31.57 29.10
C LYS A 578 7.67 32.45 29.63
N GLU A 579 7.24 33.44 28.86
CA GLU A 579 6.08 34.25 29.23
C GLU A 579 4.81 33.39 29.35
N SER A 580 4.74 32.31 28.58
CA SER A 580 3.64 31.34 28.63
C SER A 580 3.75 30.31 29.77
N ASN A 581 4.74 30.44 30.68
CA ASN A 581 5.03 29.53 31.79
C ASN A 581 5.17 28.05 31.39
N ILE A 582 5.65 27.77 30.18
CA ILE A 582 5.84 26.38 29.71
C ILE A 582 7.14 25.84 30.35
N PRO A 583 7.06 24.72 31.12
CA PRO A 583 8.23 24.13 31.76
C PRO A 583 9.20 23.63 30.69
N ARG A 584 10.50 23.91 30.84
CA ARG A 584 11.54 23.39 29.94
C ARG A 584 11.67 21.89 30.16
N SER A 585 11.80 21.12 29.08
CA SER A 585 12.10 19.69 29.15
C SER A 585 13.57 19.40 29.47
N GLY A 586 14.47 20.39 29.33
CA GLY A 586 15.90 20.29 29.65
C GLY A 586 16.70 21.57 29.32
N ASN A 587 18.04 21.48 29.38
CA ASN A 587 18.97 22.59 29.06
C ASN A 587 19.21 22.79 27.55
N HIS A 588 18.76 21.84 26.73
CA HIS A 588 19.08 21.74 25.30
C HIS A 588 18.63 22.95 24.48
N GLY A 589 17.41 23.46 24.69
CA GLY A 589 16.91 24.63 23.96
C GLY A 589 17.70 25.93 24.23
N PHE A 590 18.32 26.04 25.41
CA PHE A 590 19.17 27.18 25.77
C PHE A 590 20.60 27.01 25.24
N GLU A 591 21.16 25.80 25.36
CA GLU A 591 22.46 25.45 24.80
C GLU A 591 22.49 25.68 23.29
N MET A 592 21.45 25.23 22.56
CA MET A 592 21.33 25.49 21.13
C MET A 592 21.26 26.98 20.80
N LEU A 593 20.56 27.79 21.61
CA LEU A 593 20.55 29.25 21.41
C LEU A 593 21.95 29.85 21.58
N VAL A 594 22.72 29.38 22.55
CA VAL A 594 24.10 29.83 22.78
C VAL A 594 25.02 29.38 21.63
N GLU A 595 24.91 28.14 21.17
CA GLU A 595 25.66 27.61 20.02
C GLU A 595 25.29 28.31 18.71
N GLY A 596 24.00 28.53 18.47
CA GLY A 596 23.43 29.21 17.31
C GLY A 596 23.80 30.68 17.20
N CYS A 597 24.30 31.28 18.28
CA CYS A 597 24.79 32.65 18.31
C CYS A 597 26.30 32.75 18.02
N SER A 598 26.92 31.82 17.25
CA SER A 598 28.38 31.71 17.09
C SER A 598 29.04 32.34 15.83
N GLY A 599 28.32 33.00 14.93
CA GLY A 599 28.81 33.87 13.83
C GLY A 599 29.28 35.31 14.19
N SER A 600 29.00 36.33 13.36
CA SER A 600 29.63 37.66 13.40
C SER A 600 28.74 38.83 13.85
N GLY A 601 27.44 38.62 14.07
CA GLY A 601 26.48 39.67 14.45
C GLY A 601 25.90 39.57 15.87
N GLU A 602 26.41 38.67 16.71
CA GLU A 602 25.63 38.11 17.84
C GLU A 602 25.94 38.67 19.23
N ALA A 603 27.01 39.45 19.41
CA ALA A 603 27.32 40.07 20.70
C ALA A 603 26.14 40.92 21.22
N ASN A 604 25.47 41.63 20.31
CA ASN A 604 24.31 42.46 20.62
C ASN A 604 23.06 41.63 20.96
N LEU A 605 22.89 40.45 20.37
CA LEU A 605 21.75 39.56 20.67
C LEU A 605 21.94 38.88 22.02
N MET A 606 23.15 38.40 22.31
CA MET A 606 23.49 37.85 23.62
C MET A 606 23.47 38.92 24.72
N ALA A 607 23.87 40.16 24.41
CA ALA A 607 23.72 41.30 25.32
C ALA A 607 22.25 41.66 25.57
N LYS A 608 21.38 41.61 24.56
CA LYS A 608 19.93 41.76 24.74
C LYS A 608 19.33 40.64 25.60
N LEU A 609 19.73 39.39 25.38
CA LEU A 609 19.33 38.27 26.24
C LEU A 609 19.76 38.52 27.70
N LEU A 610 20.98 39.04 27.92
CA LEU A 610 21.45 39.44 29.26
C LEU A 610 20.63 40.58 29.87
N GLU A 611 20.28 41.61 29.11
CA GLU A 611 19.47 42.75 29.58
C GLU A 611 18.04 42.31 29.95
N GLU A 612 17.50 41.35 29.21
CA GLU A 612 16.13 40.87 29.37
C GLU A 612 15.92 39.97 30.59
N ILE A 613 16.97 39.33 31.11
CA ILE A 613 16.96 38.66 32.41
C ILE A 613 16.80 39.75 33.50
N LYS A 614 15.57 40.15 33.85
CA LYS A 614 15.31 41.19 34.86
C LYS A 614 15.57 40.67 36.28
N ASP A 615 16.04 41.57 37.15
CA ASP A 615 16.46 41.29 38.55
C ASP A 615 15.36 40.74 39.48
N ASN A 616 14.08 40.72 39.06
CA ASN A 616 12.94 40.33 39.90
C ASN A 616 12.09 39.16 39.36
N GLN A 617 12.49 38.52 38.27
CA GLN A 617 11.84 37.25 37.88
C GLN A 617 12.77 36.12 38.30
N SER A 618 12.27 35.23 39.16
CA SER A 618 12.88 33.93 39.47
C SER A 618 12.88 33.06 38.21
N MET A 619 13.69 33.46 37.25
CA MET A 619 13.91 32.75 36.02
C MET A 619 14.70 31.50 36.37
N ASN A 620 14.23 30.36 35.90
CA ASN A 620 14.82 29.05 36.11
C ASN A 620 16.09 28.91 35.24
N TYR A 621 17.09 29.78 35.44
CA TYR A 621 18.42 29.69 34.85
C TYR A 621 19.33 28.98 35.85
N GLY A 622 19.86 27.82 35.46
CA GLY A 622 20.81 27.09 36.29
C GLY A 622 22.20 27.72 36.25
N VAL A 623 23.07 27.30 37.18
CA VAL A 623 24.52 27.62 37.12
C VAL A 623 25.12 27.24 35.76
N HIS A 624 24.62 26.18 35.13
CA HIS A 624 25.03 25.75 33.80
C HIS A 624 24.72 26.78 32.71
N ASP A 625 23.52 27.38 32.71
CA ASP A 625 23.11 28.35 31.70
C ASP A 625 23.99 29.60 31.75
N TRP A 626 24.30 30.08 32.95
CA TRP A 626 25.24 31.18 33.17
C TRP A 626 26.64 30.84 32.68
N ASN A 627 27.10 29.62 32.93
CA ASN A 627 28.40 29.16 32.43
C ASN A 627 28.47 29.16 30.91
N SER A 628 27.41 28.72 30.22
CA SER A 628 27.34 28.76 28.76
C SER A 628 27.40 30.19 28.21
N ILE A 629 26.68 31.14 28.84
CA ILE A 629 26.74 32.58 28.45
C ILE A 629 28.15 33.14 28.65
N ILE A 630 28.75 32.88 29.81
CA ILE A 630 30.08 33.39 30.16
C ILE A 630 31.12 32.79 29.20
N HIS A 631 31.07 31.49 28.97
CA HIS A 631 31.94 30.80 28.02
C HIS A 631 31.84 31.38 26.61
N PHE A 632 30.62 31.69 26.15
CA PHE A 632 30.39 32.33 24.87
C PHE A 632 31.11 33.68 24.74
N PHE A 633 30.92 34.59 25.71
CA PHE A 633 31.57 35.90 25.68
C PHE A 633 33.11 35.78 25.76
N CYS A 634 33.62 34.86 26.58
CA CYS A 634 35.05 34.58 26.68
C CYS A 634 35.64 34.10 25.34
N LYS A 635 34.98 33.17 24.65
CA LYS A 635 35.40 32.65 23.34
C LYS A 635 35.44 33.75 22.28
N LYS A 636 34.50 34.70 22.34
CA LYS A 636 34.42 35.87 21.45
C LYS A 636 35.35 37.02 21.86
N ARG A 637 36.12 36.87 22.95
CA ARG A 637 37.02 37.90 23.52
C ARG A 637 36.29 39.16 24.02
N LEU A 638 34.99 39.05 24.33
CA LEU A 638 34.17 40.13 24.86
C LEU A 638 34.17 40.09 26.39
N MET A 639 35.34 40.29 27.01
CA MET A 639 35.49 40.08 28.46
C MET A 639 34.70 41.04 29.33
N HIS A 640 34.43 42.25 28.83
CA HIS A 640 33.58 43.20 29.55
C HIS A 640 32.16 42.63 29.72
N ASP A 641 31.62 42.01 28.66
CA ASP A 641 30.28 41.41 28.68
C ASP A 641 30.26 40.12 29.50
N ALA A 642 31.33 39.31 29.43
CA ALA A 642 31.53 38.14 30.29
C ALA A 642 31.53 38.52 31.78
N GLN A 643 32.19 39.62 32.14
CA GLN A 643 32.23 40.13 33.51
C GLN A 643 30.86 40.66 33.95
N ARG A 644 30.12 41.33 33.06
CA ARG A 644 28.73 41.73 33.36
C ARG A 644 27.84 40.51 33.61
N ALA A 645 27.97 39.45 32.81
CA ALA A 645 27.22 38.21 33.00
C ALA A 645 27.55 37.56 34.35
N LEU A 646 28.83 37.51 34.74
CA LEU A 646 29.29 36.98 36.02
C LEU A 646 28.73 37.78 37.21
N ASN A 647 28.76 39.12 37.13
CA ASN A 647 28.21 39.97 38.18
C ASN A 647 26.69 39.76 38.33
N LYS A 648 26.00 39.54 37.22
CA LYS A 648 24.56 39.29 37.21
C LYS A 648 24.19 37.91 37.76
N MET A 649 24.97 36.88 37.40
CA MET A 649 24.88 35.54 37.99
C MET A 649 24.94 35.61 39.54
N ARG A 650 25.84 36.43 40.09
CA ARG A 650 25.98 36.64 41.54
C ARG A 650 24.80 37.41 42.13
N ALA A 651 24.34 38.47 41.47
CA ALA A 651 23.22 39.29 41.93
C ALA A 651 21.93 38.47 42.07
N LEU A 652 21.76 37.44 41.24
CA LEU A 652 20.63 36.51 41.27
C LEU A 652 20.83 35.34 42.24
N GLY A 653 21.92 35.32 43.02
CA GLY A 653 22.19 34.32 44.05
C GLY A 653 22.79 33.00 43.54
N HIS A 654 23.26 32.94 42.30
CA HIS A 654 23.96 31.76 41.78
C HIS A 654 25.47 31.84 42.08
N ASN A 655 26.03 30.79 42.69
CA ASN A 655 27.45 30.72 43.02
C ASN A 655 28.26 30.29 41.78
N PRO A 656 29.27 31.08 41.35
CA PRO A 656 30.22 30.67 40.32
C PRO A 656 30.96 29.38 40.71
N ASN A 657 31.22 28.51 39.74
CA ASN A 657 31.92 27.25 39.93
C ASN A 657 33.23 27.19 39.12
N ALA A 658 33.95 26.06 39.21
CA ALA A 658 35.22 25.91 38.52
C ALA A 658 35.12 26.11 37.00
N VAL A 659 34.03 25.64 36.38
CA VAL A 659 33.77 25.82 34.94
C VAL A 659 33.57 27.29 34.57
N THR A 660 32.89 28.07 35.42
CA THR A 660 32.73 29.52 35.24
C THR A 660 34.09 30.21 35.16
N PHE A 661 34.94 29.94 36.15
CA PHE A 661 36.25 30.55 36.25
C PHE A 661 37.24 30.04 35.20
N HIS A 662 37.16 28.77 34.82
CA HIS A 662 37.98 28.19 33.75
C HIS A 662 37.72 28.92 32.43
N SER A 663 36.45 29.17 32.11
CA SER A 663 36.05 29.94 30.92
C SER A 663 36.58 31.38 30.95
N LEU A 664 36.58 32.05 32.11
CA LEU A 664 37.11 33.40 32.25
C LEU A 664 38.63 33.45 32.13
N VAL A 665 39.34 32.53 32.80
CA VAL A 665 40.81 32.44 32.77
C VAL A 665 41.30 32.17 31.36
N THR A 666 40.71 31.20 30.67
CA THR A 666 41.05 30.89 29.27
C THR A 666 40.72 32.05 28.33
N GLY A 667 39.61 32.77 28.56
CA GLY A 667 39.25 34.00 27.84
C GLY A 667 40.30 35.11 27.99
N TYR A 668 40.69 35.44 29.23
CA TYR A 668 41.75 36.43 29.50
C TYR A 668 43.11 36.00 28.95
N ALA A 669 43.44 34.70 29.02
CA ALA A 669 44.66 34.13 28.45
C ALA A 669 44.75 34.30 26.92
N ALA A 670 43.61 34.18 26.24
CA ALA A 670 43.50 34.29 24.78
C ALA A 670 43.67 35.73 24.27
N ILE A 671 43.30 36.73 25.07
CA ILE A 671 43.53 38.15 24.75
C ILE A 671 45.01 38.52 24.93
N GLY A 672 45.66 37.94 25.95
CA GLY A 672 47.06 38.20 26.28
C GLY A 672 47.26 39.52 27.02
N GLY A 673 48.19 39.55 27.97
CA GLY A 673 48.52 40.76 28.75
C GLY A 673 47.54 41.10 29.88
N LYS A 674 46.47 40.33 30.06
CA LYS A 674 45.42 40.51 31.08
C LYS A 674 45.62 39.61 32.31
N TYR A 675 46.85 39.58 32.82
CA TYR A 675 47.25 38.69 33.91
C TYR A 675 46.89 39.24 35.30
N MET A 676 46.70 40.56 35.42
CA MET A 676 46.24 41.19 36.65
C MET A 676 44.80 40.78 36.95
N GLU A 677 43.94 40.80 35.93
CA GLU A 677 42.55 40.36 36.04
C GLU A 677 42.46 38.85 36.39
N VAL A 678 43.35 38.03 35.86
CA VAL A 678 43.47 36.60 36.26
C VAL A 678 43.93 36.45 37.72
N THR A 679 44.76 37.37 38.21
CA THR A 679 45.21 37.39 39.62
C THR A 679 44.07 37.78 40.56
N ASP A 680 43.24 38.74 40.15
CA ASP A 680 42.05 39.14 40.91
C ASP A 680 41.03 37.98 40.97
N LEU A 681 40.79 37.31 39.84
CA LEU A 681 39.98 36.08 39.79
C LEU A 681 40.55 35.00 40.70
N TRP A 682 41.87 34.80 40.73
CA TRP A 682 42.51 33.83 41.62
C TRP A 682 42.32 34.17 43.10
N GLY A 683 42.40 35.44 43.47
CA GLY A 683 42.06 35.91 44.82
C GLY A 683 40.63 35.57 45.19
N GLU A 684 39.69 35.82 44.28
CA GLU A 684 38.27 35.51 44.48
C GLU A 684 38.02 33.99 44.60
N MET A 685 38.62 33.18 43.73
CA MET A 685 38.50 31.73 43.76
C MET A 685 38.97 31.13 45.08
N LYS A 686 40.05 31.66 45.67
CA LYS A 686 40.54 31.22 46.99
C LYS A 686 39.53 31.48 48.10
N VAL A 687 38.90 32.66 48.09
CA VAL A 687 37.86 33.01 49.08
C VAL A 687 36.66 32.07 48.95
N LEU A 688 36.20 31.79 47.74
CA LEU A 688 35.07 30.87 47.47
C LEU A 688 35.39 29.41 47.80
N ALA A 689 36.66 29.00 47.65
CA ALA A 689 37.11 27.67 48.04
C ALA A 689 37.19 27.53 49.57
N SER A 690 37.66 28.56 50.28
CA SER A 690 37.69 28.57 51.75
C SER A 690 36.31 28.58 52.39
N SER A 691 35.31 29.17 51.73
CA SER A 691 33.90 29.11 52.18
C SER A 691 33.18 27.80 51.83
N GLY A 692 33.88 26.83 51.22
CA GLY A 692 33.32 25.54 50.80
C GLY A 692 32.37 25.62 49.60
N SER A 693 32.25 26.79 48.96
CA SER A 693 31.33 27.03 47.84
C SER A 693 31.87 26.54 46.50
N MET A 694 33.18 26.29 46.38
CA MET A 694 33.81 25.87 45.13
C MET A 694 34.92 24.84 45.39
N LYS A 695 34.98 23.80 44.56
CA LYS A 695 36.12 22.88 44.48
C LYS A 695 36.90 23.20 43.22
N PHE A 696 38.23 23.16 43.32
CA PHE A 696 39.10 23.27 42.16
C PHE A 696 39.07 21.97 41.36
N ASP A 697 39.01 22.08 40.04
CA ASP A 697 39.28 20.98 39.11
C ASP A 697 40.69 21.12 38.52
N GLN A 698 41.19 20.03 37.93
CA GLN A 698 42.54 20.01 37.37
C GLN A 698 42.67 20.98 36.18
N GLU A 699 41.63 21.10 35.35
CA GLU A 699 41.64 21.93 34.14
C GLU A 699 41.73 23.43 34.46
N LEU A 700 41.03 23.92 35.50
CA LEU A 700 41.12 25.30 35.98
C LEU A 700 42.51 25.61 36.52
N LEU A 701 43.04 24.76 37.41
CA LEU A 701 44.37 25.00 38.01
C LEU A 701 45.48 24.91 36.96
N ASP A 702 45.39 23.99 36.01
CA ASP A 702 46.32 23.94 34.87
C ASP A 702 46.24 25.21 34.00
N SER A 703 45.03 25.73 33.76
CA SER A 703 44.84 26.96 32.98
C SER A 703 45.39 28.19 33.72
N LEU A 704 45.20 28.27 35.03
CA LEU A 704 45.77 29.31 35.88
C LEU A 704 47.29 29.25 35.92
N LEU A 705 47.85 28.04 36.11
CA LEU A 705 49.29 27.81 36.11
C LEU A 705 49.90 28.20 34.76
N TYR A 706 49.26 27.81 33.66
CA TYR A 706 49.65 28.26 32.32
C TYR A 706 49.66 29.78 32.19
N CYS A 707 48.60 30.46 32.67
CA CYS A 707 48.49 31.92 32.60
C CYS A 707 49.57 32.63 33.43
N PHE A 708 49.78 32.21 34.68
CA PHE A 708 50.77 32.84 35.55
C PHE A 708 52.20 32.60 35.09
N VAL A 709 52.51 31.38 34.61
CA VAL A 709 53.82 31.09 34.02
C VAL A 709 54.03 31.89 32.75
N ARG A 710 53.04 32.00 31.86
CA ARG A 710 53.14 32.84 30.66
C ARG A 710 53.28 34.33 30.98
N GLY A 711 52.62 34.81 32.04
CA GLY A 711 52.65 36.20 32.49
C GLY A 711 53.84 36.59 33.36
N GLY A 712 54.65 35.64 33.84
CA GLY A 712 55.79 35.90 34.73
C GLY A 712 55.41 36.10 36.20
N PHE A 713 54.20 35.69 36.61
CA PHE A 713 53.71 35.79 38.00
C PHE A 713 54.09 34.52 38.79
N PHE A 714 55.40 34.30 38.99
CA PHE A 714 55.93 33.05 39.53
C PHE A 714 55.49 32.75 40.96
N LEU A 715 55.35 33.78 41.81
CA LEU A 715 54.81 33.61 43.16
C LEU A 715 53.39 33.01 43.14
N ARG A 716 52.52 33.52 42.26
CA ARG A 716 51.15 33.00 42.10
C ARG A 716 51.14 31.62 41.44
N ALA A 717 52.05 31.36 40.51
CA ALA A 717 52.22 30.04 39.92
C ALA A 717 52.60 28.98 40.98
N MET A 718 53.47 29.33 41.94
CA MET A 718 53.80 28.44 43.07
C MET A 718 52.61 28.21 44.00
N GLU A 719 51.79 29.24 44.28
CA GLU A 719 50.55 29.05 45.04
C GLU A 719 49.61 28.04 44.36
N VAL A 720 49.49 28.09 43.03
CA VAL A 720 48.67 27.14 42.26
C VAL A 720 49.26 25.73 42.33
N ILE A 721 50.58 25.57 42.22
CA ILE A 721 51.27 24.29 42.36
C ILE A 721 51.01 23.69 43.75
N GLU A 722 51.15 24.49 44.82
CA GLU A 722 50.89 24.03 46.18
C GLU A 722 49.43 23.56 46.36
N MET A 723 48.48 24.25 45.73
CA MET A 723 47.07 23.85 45.73
C MET A 723 46.83 22.56 44.94
N MET A 724 47.50 22.37 43.80
CA MET A 724 47.46 21.13 43.01
C MET A 724 48.08 19.95 43.78
N GLU A 725 49.19 20.16 44.48
CA GLU A 725 49.85 19.15 45.32
C GLU A 725 48.97 18.75 46.52
N LYS A 726 48.38 19.74 47.22
CA LYS A 726 47.42 19.49 48.30
C LYS A 726 46.17 18.74 47.81
N GLY A 727 45.74 18.99 46.57
CA GLY A 727 44.63 18.29 45.91
C GLY A 727 45.00 16.94 45.30
N ASN A 728 46.26 16.50 45.40
CA ASN A 728 46.80 15.30 44.75
C ASN A 728 46.52 15.26 43.23
N MET A 729 46.62 16.41 42.57
CA MET A 729 46.40 16.58 41.13
C MET A 729 47.70 16.43 40.34
N PHE A 730 47.60 15.96 39.09
CA PHE A 730 48.76 15.79 38.23
C PHE A 730 49.31 17.14 37.74
N ILE A 731 50.62 17.35 37.91
CA ILE A 731 51.33 18.54 37.43
C ILE A 731 52.31 18.14 36.34
N ASP A 732 52.06 18.59 35.11
CA ASP A 732 52.97 18.36 33.98
C ASP A 732 54.20 19.28 34.06
N LYS A 733 55.19 18.86 34.86
CA LYS A 733 56.44 19.60 35.06
C LYS A 733 57.17 19.88 33.75
N TYR A 734 57.06 18.99 32.74
CA TYR A 734 57.70 19.16 31.44
C TYR A 734 57.00 20.24 30.59
N LYS A 735 55.66 20.25 30.57
CA LYS A 735 54.87 21.29 29.90
C LYS A 735 55.17 22.68 30.47
N TYR A 736 55.18 22.85 31.79
CA TYR A 736 55.47 24.17 32.38
C TYR A 736 56.95 24.55 32.25
N ARG A 737 57.86 23.57 32.23
CA ARG A 737 59.28 23.78 31.92
C ARG A 737 59.51 24.31 30.51
N SER A 738 58.91 23.66 29.52
CA SER A 738 58.99 24.10 28.12
C SER A 738 58.31 25.46 27.92
N LEU A 739 57.19 25.72 28.61
CA LEU A 739 56.48 27.00 28.58
C LEU A 739 57.33 28.15 29.13
N TRP A 740 57.97 27.94 30.28
CA TRP A 740 58.89 28.91 30.86
C TRP A 740 60.06 29.22 29.91
N LEU A 741 60.68 28.18 29.34
CA LEU A 741 61.76 28.32 28.36
C LEU A 741 61.32 29.08 27.09
N LYS A 742 60.05 28.98 26.71
CA LYS A 742 59.50 29.67 25.53
C LYS A 742 59.31 31.17 25.76
N TYR A 743 58.83 31.58 26.93
CA TYR A 743 58.43 32.97 27.19
C TYR A 743 59.46 33.80 27.97
N HIS A 744 60.28 33.17 28.83
CA HIS A 744 61.15 33.89 29.78
C HIS A 744 62.65 33.67 29.58
N ARG A 745 63.07 32.69 28.76
CA ARG A 745 64.49 32.35 28.53
C ARG A 745 65.37 33.51 28.05
N THR A 746 64.78 34.47 27.33
CA THR A 746 65.51 35.63 26.78
C THR A 746 65.58 36.82 27.74
N LEU A 747 64.76 36.86 28.80
CA LEU A 747 64.74 37.97 29.76
C LEU A 747 66.05 38.11 30.54
N TYR A 748 66.81 37.01 30.68
CA TYR A 748 68.01 36.94 31.51
C TYR A 748 69.32 36.86 30.70
N LYS A 749 69.27 37.01 29.37
CA LYS A 749 70.45 36.96 28.49
C LYS A 749 71.12 38.33 28.24
N GLY A 750 70.69 39.40 28.92
CA GLY A 750 71.20 40.77 28.74
C GLY A 750 71.81 41.35 30.01
N LYS A 751 72.90 42.13 29.87
CA LYS A 751 73.70 42.77 30.94
C LYS A 751 72.86 43.50 31.99
N ALA A 752 73.34 43.44 33.24
CA ALA A 752 72.73 43.98 34.46
C ALA A 752 72.11 45.39 34.33
N PRO A 753 70.89 45.61 34.86
CA PRO A 753 70.28 46.94 34.90
C PRO A 753 71.00 47.82 35.92
N LYS A 754 71.46 49.00 35.48
CA LYS A 754 71.96 50.06 36.37
C LYS A 754 70.78 50.81 37.01
N ILE A 755 70.91 51.08 38.32
CA ILE A 755 70.16 52.03 39.18
C ILE A 755 69.14 51.42 40.17
N GLY A 756 69.60 51.27 41.42
CA GLY A 756 68.99 51.76 42.67
C GLY A 756 67.69 51.12 43.18
N MET A 757 66.58 51.33 42.49
CA MET A 757 65.24 50.96 42.98
C MET A 757 64.61 49.84 42.16
N LYS A 758 65.04 49.69 40.89
CA LYS A 758 64.72 48.50 40.07
C LYS A 758 65.50 47.27 40.50
N ALA A 759 66.65 47.43 41.17
CA ALA A 759 67.50 46.31 41.59
C ALA A 759 66.83 45.42 42.65
N TYR A 760 66.17 46.01 43.65
CA TYR A 760 65.46 45.26 44.70
C TYR A 760 64.23 44.52 44.17
N LEU A 761 63.44 45.16 43.30
CA LEU A 761 62.27 44.53 42.67
C LEU A 761 62.71 43.40 41.72
N MET A 762 63.79 43.62 40.95
CA MET A 762 64.39 42.60 40.08
C MET A 762 64.97 41.44 40.91
N GLN A 763 65.59 41.71 42.07
CA GLN A 763 66.07 40.68 43.00
C GLN A 763 64.92 39.82 43.54
N SER A 764 63.81 40.43 43.93
CA SER A 764 62.60 39.70 44.37
C SER A 764 62.05 38.80 43.26
N ILE A 765 61.93 39.32 42.03
CA ILE A 765 61.43 38.56 40.88
C ILE A 765 62.38 37.43 40.50
N VAL A 766 63.70 37.65 40.53
CA VAL A 766 64.72 36.63 40.28
C VAL A 766 64.68 35.53 41.34
N GLN A 767 64.46 35.89 42.61
CA GLN A 767 64.32 34.94 43.69
C GLN A 767 63.04 34.10 43.55
N GLU A 768 61.92 34.72 43.18
CA GLU A 768 60.65 34.03 42.92
C GLU A 768 60.74 33.08 41.72
N ASP A 769 61.38 33.51 40.63
CA ASP A 769 61.65 32.68 39.43
C ASP A 769 62.55 31.49 39.78
N TYR A 770 63.61 31.71 40.57
CA TYR A 770 64.50 30.65 41.05
C TYR A 770 63.75 29.59 41.87
N MET A 771 62.90 30.02 42.80
CA MET A 771 62.09 29.11 43.61
C MET A 771 61.07 28.34 42.76
N PHE A 772 60.46 28.99 41.77
CA PHE A 772 59.55 28.34 40.83
C PHE A 772 60.26 27.28 39.97
N GLN A 773 61.45 27.58 39.44
CA GLN A 773 62.26 26.63 38.67
C GLN A 773 62.68 25.40 39.49
N ARG A 774 62.99 25.59 40.77
CA ARG A 774 63.28 24.50 41.70
C ARG A 774 62.06 23.59 41.89
N SER A 775 60.86 24.15 42.00
CA SER A 775 59.61 23.36 42.11
C SER A 775 59.35 22.48 40.87
N LEU A 776 59.81 22.90 39.69
CA LEU A 776 59.76 22.15 38.44
C LEU A 776 60.95 21.19 38.21
N GLY A 777 61.94 21.15 39.12
CA GLY A 777 63.12 20.29 39.02
C GLY A 777 64.16 20.75 37.97
N MET A 778 64.37 22.07 37.84
CA MET A 778 65.32 22.67 36.88
C MET A 778 66.67 23.11 37.48
N ASP A 779 67.18 22.39 38.48
CA ASP A 779 68.33 22.83 39.29
C ASP A 779 69.66 23.03 38.51
N GLU A 780 69.79 22.50 37.29
CA GLU A 780 71.07 22.46 36.55
C GLU A 780 71.43 23.72 35.71
N TRP A 781 70.54 24.70 35.53
CA TRP A 781 70.80 25.84 34.61
C TRP A 781 71.10 27.19 35.28
N PHE A 782 70.89 27.31 36.59
CA PHE A 782 71.08 28.57 37.32
C PHE A 782 72.54 28.83 37.74
N SER A 783 73.42 27.84 37.61
CA SER A 783 74.82 27.91 38.08
C SER A 783 75.68 28.94 37.33
N GLY A 784 75.26 29.40 36.15
CA GLY A 784 76.08 30.25 35.29
C GLY A 784 75.83 31.76 35.33
N ALA A 785 74.64 32.25 35.70
CA ALA A 785 74.26 33.65 35.49
C ALA A 785 73.73 34.41 36.72
N CYS A 786 73.29 33.74 37.79
CA CYS A 786 72.83 34.39 39.03
C CYS A 786 73.77 34.20 40.23
N SER A 787 74.83 33.40 40.09
CA SER A 787 75.92 33.34 41.09
C SER A 787 76.44 34.76 41.38
N ASP A 788 76.59 35.58 40.35
CA ASP A 788 77.12 36.95 40.48
C ASP A 788 76.15 37.95 41.15
N ILE A 789 74.83 37.71 41.12
CA ILE A 789 73.83 38.61 41.73
C ILE A 789 73.58 38.25 43.20
N ILE A 790 73.72 36.98 43.58
CA ILE A 790 73.53 36.53 44.96
C ILE A 790 74.85 36.67 45.77
N HIS A 791 76.02 36.42 45.16
CA HIS A 791 77.31 36.52 45.84
C HIS A 791 77.83 37.94 46.08
N THR A 792 77.37 38.94 45.31
CA THR A 792 77.80 40.36 45.49
C THR A 792 77.29 41.01 46.78
N SER A 793 76.41 40.35 47.54
CA SER A 793 75.96 40.81 48.86
C SER A 793 76.85 40.39 50.04
N ARG A 794 77.79 39.46 49.85
CA ARG A 794 78.65 38.94 50.93
C ARG A 794 80.06 39.55 51.00
N SER A 795 80.47 40.38 50.03
CA SER A 795 81.81 40.99 49.99
C SER A 795 81.82 42.52 49.97
N GLY A 796 80.75 43.16 50.48
CA GLY A 796 80.65 44.61 50.61
C GLY A 796 80.13 45.04 51.98
N ARG A 797 80.89 44.74 53.03
CA ARG A 797 80.88 45.45 54.32
C ARG A 797 82.30 45.80 54.69
#